data_AF-A0A1R3JWY8-F1
#
_entry.id   AF-A0A1R3JWY8-F1
#
_cell.length_a   1.000
_cell.length_b   1.000
_cell.length_c   1.000
_cell.angle_alpha   90.00
_cell.angle_beta   90.00
_cell.angle_gamma   90.00
#
_symmetry.space_group_name_H-M   'P 1'
#
loop_
_entity.id
_entity.type
_entity.pdbx_description
1 polymer ?
#
loop_
_entity_poly.entity_id
_entity_poly.type
_entity_poly.pdbx_seq_one_letter_code
_entity_poly.pdbx_strand_id
1 'polypeptide(L)'
;MDDEYAKLVRRVNQPRVVIDNSSCEDATVIQVDSVNKHGILLEVVQVLTDMNLVIRKAYISSDGGWFMDVFNVVDNDGNKIRDKEVIDYIQRRIETSAGFFPSRRGSVGVMPSEEHTSIELAGTDRPGLLSEVCAVLADLHCNVVNAEIWTHNARAAAVVHVTDDLTGSAISDPKRLSTIKELLCNVLKGSDDLKTAKTVLSAPGFMHRERRLHQIMFADRDYERVERAGVRTAQDGSSRPQVTLLNIEKDYTVVTMRSKDRPKLLFDIVCTLTDMQYVVFHGMVNTGRMEAYQEFYIRHVDGLPISSEAERVRVIQCLEAAIERRASEGLELELFTDDRLGLLSDITRIFRENSLCIRRALISTKGGKAKDTFYVTDVTGNPVDPKIIDSIRRQIGHTLLQVKHDTSLAPKPPHQETTMVMRPVTDLANKIARALISASNHAIPTRKWTPSLEQTLHRLGCRDSLSPSMVAQVIDSFLSTHHSLALGFFNWASQQPGFSHDSVSYQSILKSLSFSRQFNALEILLKQVKAQKLSLDSSVYRFIISSLIKGKKTQNAFWVFYEVNSPRAELGADLCNSLLAALVSDGYYGHAEKVFDEMFQKGVAFNTIGFGLFIWRFSKNGELSKVLSLLDEVKKKNSSEVNGSIMALLIVHGLCFSSRESEALWVLDELRSRGFKPDFIAYRIVAEAFRTTNSVVERALVLKKKKKLGVAPRSNDYREFILGLILERRICEARDLGEVIVSGNFPIEDDVLNALIGSVSSIDPASAIMFLNFMVRKGRLPTLLTLSNLSRNLCKHGKVDELLEVYQVLASHDYFLDMESYNLMVSFLCKAGRVRVAYEVLQEMRKKGLAPNVFFYNSLMEACCREDLVRPAKRLWDEMFASGCTGNLNTYNILIGKLSKIGEVDEALRLFQHMREKGVMPDATTYTTLLEGLCQESNFESAIAIFNKSVEQDVMLAQSILRTFVIHLCRKGQFHVASKLLCGLTSDITSSDAHAVLLKCLADAKEIQFAIKHIDWVRETSPSMLQAIYNKLVASLSSTSRPDSVEQLLQAIQVKCLPNCTEAYTSY
;
A
#
# COMPACT_ATOMS: atom_id res chain seq x y z
N MET A 1 -26.33 11.78 1.23
CA MET A 1 -26.23 11.18 2.57
C MET A 1 -24.79 11.00 3.06
N ASP A 2 -23.77 11.01 2.18
CA ASP A 2 -22.35 10.83 2.58
C ASP A 2 -21.73 11.94 3.45
N ASP A 3 -22.23 13.18 3.38
CA ASP A 3 -21.61 14.32 4.09
C ASP A 3 -21.93 14.34 5.59
N GLU A 4 -23.06 13.75 6.04
CA GLU A 4 -23.39 13.64 7.47
C GLU A 4 -22.65 12.50 8.16
N TYR A 5 -22.50 11.36 7.48
CA TYR A 5 -21.69 10.24 7.96
C TYR A 5 -20.21 10.63 8.08
N ALA A 6 -19.67 11.34 7.09
CA ALA A 6 -18.32 11.90 7.16
C ALA A 6 -18.16 12.92 8.31
N LYS A 7 -19.19 13.72 8.61
CA LYS A 7 -19.19 14.66 9.77
C LYS A 7 -19.29 13.94 11.12
N LEU A 8 -19.90 12.76 11.18
CA LEU A 8 -20.00 11.95 12.40
C LEU A 8 -18.65 11.26 12.70
N VAL A 9 -18.02 10.62 11.70
CA VAL A 9 -16.68 10.02 11.81
C VAL A 9 -15.63 11.05 12.26
N ARG A 10 -15.77 12.31 11.82
CA ARG A 10 -14.92 13.45 12.21
C ARG A 10 -15.13 13.94 13.65
N ARG A 11 -16.35 13.81 14.18
CA ARG A 11 -16.67 14.18 15.57
C ARG A 11 -16.23 13.11 16.57
N VAL A 12 -16.20 11.84 16.14
CA VAL A 12 -15.82 10.70 17.00
C VAL A 12 -14.30 10.47 17.04
N ASN A 13 -13.56 10.81 15.98
CA ASN A 13 -12.11 10.57 15.88
C ASN A 13 -11.31 11.87 15.71
N GLN A 14 -11.21 12.68 16.77
CA GLN A 14 -10.32 13.84 16.79
C GLN A 14 -8.85 13.38 16.71
N PRO A 15 -7.97 14.14 16.02
CA PRO A 15 -6.53 13.86 16.02
C PRO A 15 -6.05 13.79 17.47
N ARG A 16 -5.30 12.75 17.81
CA ARG A 16 -4.59 12.66 19.08
C ARG A 16 -3.17 13.10 18.84
N VAL A 17 -2.77 14.17 19.52
CA VAL A 17 -1.40 14.68 19.43
C VAL A 17 -0.69 14.34 20.73
N VAL A 18 0.34 13.50 20.63
CA VAL A 18 1.19 13.12 21.76
C VAL A 18 2.53 13.80 21.58
N ILE A 19 2.85 14.74 22.47
CA ILE A 19 4.14 15.41 22.48
C ILE A 19 5.03 14.70 23.49
N ASP A 20 6.06 14.01 22.98
CA ASP A 20 7.04 13.31 23.79
C ASP A 20 8.36 14.09 23.82
N ASN A 21 8.55 14.79 24.93
CA ASN A 21 9.76 15.55 25.19
C ASN A 21 10.81 14.75 26.00
N SER A 22 10.63 13.44 26.18
CA SER A 22 11.52 12.56 26.96
C SER A 22 12.34 11.61 26.08
N SER A 23 11.80 11.17 24.94
CA SER A 23 12.42 10.14 24.09
C SER A 23 13.64 10.57 23.28
N CYS A 24 13.82 11.87 23.02
CA CYS A 24 14.97 12.40 22.28
C CYS A 24 15.59 13.54 23.07
N GLU A 25 16.91 13.55 23.28
CA GLU A 25 17.59 14.63 24.03
C GLU A 25 17.63 15.93 23.22
N ASP A 26 17.77 15.82 21.90
CA ASP A 26 18.10 16.93 20.99
C ASP A 26 16.90 17.57 20.29
N ALA A 27 15.70 16.99 20.40
CA ALA A 27 14.49 17.48 19.72
C ALA A 27 13.22 17.07 20.47
N THR A 28 12.14 17.84 20.27
CA THR A 28 10.81 17.52 20.79
C THR A 28 10.10 16.63 19.78
N VAL A 29 9.63 15.46 20.21
CA VAL A 29 8.95 14.51 19.31
C VAL A 29 7.45 14.79 19.37
N ILE A 30 6.85 15.05 18.21
CA ILE A 30 5.40 15.28 18.06
C ILE A 30 4.84 14.10 17.28
N GLN A 31 3.98 13.33 17.92
CA GLN A 31 3.27 12.21 17.31
C GLN A 31 1.84 12.63 17.03
N VAL A 32 1.39 12.46 15.78
CA VAL A 32 0.03 12.77 15.35
C VAL A 32 -0.64 11.50 14.89
N ASP A 33 -1.72 11.11 15.58
CA ASP A 33 -2.58 9.98 15.24
C ASP A 33 -3.96 10.51 14.85
N SER A 34 -4.38 10.31 13.60
CA SER A 34 -5.69 10.77 13.13
C SER A 34 -6.26 9.88 12.02
N VAL A 35 -7.56 10.02 11.74
CA VAL A 35 -8.17 9.38 10.56
C VAL A 35 -7.62 10.05 9.30
N ASN A 36 -7.08 9.27 8.37
CA ASN A 36 -6.51 9.77 7.13
C ASN A 36 -7.56 10.54 6.31
N LYS A 37 -7.27 11.81 6.04
CA LYS A 37 -7.95 12.62 5.03
C LYS A 37 -6.90 13.25 4.13
N HIS A 38 -7.28 13.43 2.87
CA HIS A 38 -6.49 14.22 1.93
C HIS A 38 -6.22 15.62 2.51
N GLY A 39 -4.94 15.94 2.71
CA GLY A 39 -4.48 17.25 3.20
C GLY A 39 -4.09 17.32 4.69
N ILE A 40 -4.28 16.29 5.51
CA ILE A 40 -3.92 16.35 6.95
C ILE A 40 -2.42 16.56 7.15
N LEU A 41 -1.57 15.87 6.38
CA LEU A 41 -0.12 16.08 6.42
C LEU A 41 0.24 17.55 6.20
N LEU A 42 -0.42 18.19 5.22
CA LEU A 42 -0.20 19.58 4.94
C LEU A 42 -0.69 20.47 6.09
N GLU A 43 -1.82 20.18 6.72
CA GLU A 43 -2.30 20.92 7.89
C GLU A 43 -1.32 20.85 9.07
N VAL A 44 -0.80 19.66 9.39
CA VAL A 44 0.16 19.47 10.48
C VAL A 44 1.45 20.23 10.20
N VAL A 45 2.02 20.05 9.00
CA VAL A 45 3.26 20.74 8.61
C VAL A 45 3.05 22.26 8.55
N GLN A 46 1.86 22.71 8.16
CA GLN A 46 1.48 24.13 8.14
C GLN A 46 1.45 24.72 9.55
N VAL A 47 0.80 24.06 10.53
CA VAL A 47 0.77 24.53 11.92
C VAL A 47 2.19 24.65 12.50
N LEU A 48 3.04 23.64 12.30
CA LEU A 48 4.43 23.68 12.77
C LEU A 48 5.23 24.81 12.12
N THR A 49 4.98 25.05 10.83
CA THR A 49 5.63 26.12 10.06
C THR A 49 5.18 27.52 10.50
N ASP A 50 3.89 27.70 10.81
CA ASP A 50 3.31 28.94 11.32
C ASP A 50 3.94 29.39 12.65
N MET A 51 4.36 28.42 13.47
CA MET A 51 5.06 28.67 14.73
C MET A 51 6.57 28.88 14.56
N ASN A 52 7.07 28.93 13.32
CA ASN A 52 8.49 28.98 12.98
C ASN A 52 9.31 27.88 13.66
N LEU A 53 8.77 26.66 13.67
CA LEU A 53 9.50 25.50 14.16
C LEU A 53 10.18 24.75 13.00
N VAL A 54 11.33 24.16 13.28
CA VAL A 54 12.14 23.44 12.28
C VAL A 54 11.99 21.93 12.48
N ILE A 55 11.55 21.24 11.43
CA ILE A 55 11.38 19.79 11.42
C ILE A 55 12.70 19.15 10.98
N ARG A 56 13.40 18.48 11.90
CA ARG A 56 14.69 17.82 11.61
C ARG A 56 14.56 16.42 11.01
N LYS A 57 13.58 15.68 11.51
CA LYS A 57 13.26 14.34 11.03
C LYS A 57 11.75 14.18 11.03
N ALA A 58 11.23 13.51 10.01
CA ALA A 58 9.84 13.11 9.99
C ALA A 58 9.70 11.69 9.45
N TYR A 59 8.83 10.92 10.09
CA TYR A 59 8.34 9.64 9.59
C TYR A 59 6.85 9.79 9.38
N ILE A 60 6.43 9.62 8.14
CA ILE A 60 5.04 9.81 7.71
C ILE A 60 4.49 8.44 7.31
N SER A 61 3.31 8.08 7.81
CA SER A 61 2.63 6.83 7.45
C SER A 61 1.12 7.02 7.46
N SER A 62 0.50 6.69 6.33
CA SER A 62 -0.91 6.96 6.06
C SER A 62 -1.67 5.70 5.59
N ASP A 63 -1.27 4.54 6.10
CA ASP A 63 -1.79 3.23 5.71
C ASP A 63 -3.18 2.92 6.30
N GLY A 64 -4.04 2.26 5.50
CA GLY A 64 -5.30 1.67 6.00
C GLY A 64 -6.37 2.67 6.46
N GLY A 65 -6.32 3.92 5.99
CA GLY A 65 -7.25 4.98 6.39
C GLY A 65 -6.89 5.67 7.71
N TRP A 66 -5.72 5.40 8.26
CA TRP A 66 -5.16 6.03 9.46
C TRP A 66 -3.90 6.82 9.10
N PHE A 67 -3.65 7.89 9.85
CA PHE A 67 -2.57 8.85 9.64
C PHE A 67 -1.74 8.92 10.92
N MET A 68 -0.54 8.35 10.87
CA MET A 68 0.38 8.14 11.99
C MET A 68 1.75 8.72 11.65
N ASP A 69 1.98 9.94 12.12
CA ASP A 69 3.18 10.69 11.79
C ASP A 69 3.98 11.07 13.03
N VAL A 70 5.31 11.05 12.89
CA VAL A 70 6.24 11.42 13.94
C VAL A 70 7.17 12.51 13.42
N PHE A 71 7.12 13.69 14.05
CA PHE A 71 7.96 14.84 13.72
C PHE A 71 8.94 15.13 14.86
N ASN A 72 10.23 15.18 14.54
CA ASN A 72 11.25 15.68 15.47
C ASN A 72 11.46 17.16 15.20
N VAL A 73 11.06 17.98 16.16
CA VAL A 73 10.95 19.43 15.98
C VAL A 73 11.87 20.16 16.96
N VAL A 74 12.51 21.22 16.47
CA VAL A 74 13.35 22.16 17.24
C VAL A 74 12.90 23.59 16.98
N ASP A 75 13.30 24.52 17.85
CA ASP A 75 13.12 25.95 17.59
C ASP A 75 14.09 26.48 16.51
N ASN A 76 13.97 27.76 16.16
CA ASN A 76 14.83 28.41 15.16
C ASN A 76 16.32 28.44 15.56
N ASP A 77 16.62 28.38 16.85
CA ASP A 77 17.99 28.34 17.38
C ASP A 77 18.55 26.90 17.44
N GLY A 78 17.74 25.92 17.02
CA GLY A 78 18.09 24.51 16.98
C GLY A 78 18.00 23.80 18.33
N ASN A 79 17.37 24.43 19.32
CA ASN A 79 17.15 23.89 20.65
C ASN A 79 15.80 23.17 20.76
N LYS A 80 15.73 22.32 21.78
CA LYS A 80 14.52 21.58 22.12
C LYS A 80 13.47 22.52 22.71
N ILE A 81 12.21 22.35 22.28
CA ILE A 81 11.08 23.11 22.81
C ILE A 81 10.80 22.61 24.24
N ARG A 82 11.05 23.45 25.24
CA ARG A 82 10.78 23.15 26.66
C ARG A 82 9.61 23.94 27.24
N ASP A 83 9.19 24.98 26.53
CA ASP A 83 8.09 25.83 26.96
C ASP A 83 6.76 25.06 26.86
N LYS A 84 6.09 24.95 28.01
CA LYS A 84 4.83 24.23 28.15
C LYS A 84 3.68 24.98 27.46
N GLU A 85 3.71 26.31 27.41
CA GLU A 85 2.69 27.10 26.73
C GLU A 85 2.72 26.87 25.22
N VAL A 86 3.92 26.81 24.64
CA VAL A 86 4.12 26.48 23.23
C VAL A 86 3.61 25.07 22.96
N ILE A 87 4.04 24.07 23.73
CA ILE A 87 3.60 22.66 23.60
C ILE A 87 2.07 22.53 23.68
N ASP A 88 1.44 23.14 24.69
CA ASP A 88 -0.02 23.11 24.86
C ASP A 88 -0.75 23.86 23.72
N TYR A 89 -0.10 24.85 23.11
CA TYR A 89 -0.62 25.54 21.93
C TYR A 89 -0.51 24.68 20.66
N ILE A 90 0.61 23.97 20.45
CA ILE A 90 0.77 22.99 19.35
C ILE A 90 -0.35 21.95 19.43
N GLN A 91 -0.51 21.35 20.61
CA GLN A 91 -1.51 20.31 20.85
C GLN A 91 -2.91 20.83 20.55
N ARG A 92 -3.32 21.95 21.16
CA ARG A 92 -4.64 22.55 20.93
C ARG A 92 -4.87 22.89 19.45
N ARG A 93 -3.90 23.46 18.75
CA ARG A 93 -4.08 23.88 17.36
C ARG A 93 -4.26 22.70 16.42
N ILE A 94 -3.46 21.64 16.56
CA ILE A 94 -3.55 20.44 15.71
C ILE A 94 -4.81 19.61 16.04
N GLU A 95 -5.19 19.52 17.33
CA GLU A 95 -6.42 18.82 17.75
C GLU A 95 -7.70 19.57 17.31
N THR A 96 -7.68 20.90 17.31
CA THR A 96 -8.84 21.75 16.94
C THR A 96 -8.96 21.96 15.42
N SER A 97 -7.86 21.94 14.66
CA SER A 97 -7.86 22.24 13.22
C SER A 97 -8.56 21.18 12.35
N ALA A 98 -8.76 19.95 12.85
CA ALA A 98 -9.38 18.87 12.08
C ALA A 98 -10.92 18.90 12.01
N GLY A 99 -11.56 19.91 12.61
CA GLY A 99 -13.01 19.98 12.88
C GLY A 99 -13.91 20.59 11.79
N PHE A 100 -13.41 21.38 10.85
CA PHE A 100 -14.20 21.96 9.74
C PHE A 100 -13.24 22.05 8.54
N PHE A 101 -13.40 21.31 7.44
CA PHE A 101 -14.13 21.71 6.23
C PHE A 101 -14.40 20.49 5.31
N PRO A 102 -15.42 20.51 4.44
CA PRO A 102 -15.51 19.62 3.28
C PRO A 102 -14.56 20.11 2.17
N SER A 103 -14.04 19.16 1.37
CA SER A 103 -13.44 19.46 0.07
C SER A 103 -14.48 20.17 -0.81
N ARG A 104 -14.31 21.47 -1.03
CA ARG A 104 -14.93 22.20 -2.13
C ARG A 104 -13.88 23.08 -2.80
N ARG A 105 -13.74 22.91 -4.11
CA ARG A 105 -13.10 23.89 -4.99
C ARG A 105 -13.76 25.25 -4.72
N GLY A 106 -12.96 26.23 -4.35
CA GLY A 106 -13.38 27.62 -4.19
C GLY A 106 -14.02 27.94 -2.83
N SER A 107 -13.42 28.90 -2.13
CA SER A 107 -13.88 29.54 -0.88
C SER A 107 -13.67 28.73 0.42
N VAL A 108 -12.74 29.21 1.24
CA VAL A 108 -12.44 28.76 2.62
C VAL A 108 -13.35 29.53 3.59
N GLY A 109 -13.95 28.84 4.56
CA GLY A 109 -14.89 29.43 5.50
C GLY A 109 -14.25 30.31 6.58
N VAL A 110 -14.72 31.55 6.59
CA VAL A 110 -15.26 32.38 7.69
C VAL A 110 -14.93 32.00 9.15
N MET A 111 -14.04 32.81 9.73
CA MET A 111 -14.35 33.64 10.91
C MET A 111 -14.02 35.09 10.51
N PRO A 112 -14.95 36.07 10.63
CA PRO A 112 -14.70 37.41 10.13
C PRO A 112 -13.86 38.22 11.13
N SER A 113 -12.70 38.67 10.67
CA SER A 113 -12.13 39.95 11.12
C SER A 113 -12.03 40.82 9.87
N GLU A 114 -12.61 42.02 9.93
CA GLU A 114 -12.82 42.96 8.82
C GLU A 114 -11.66 43.96 8.64
N GLU A 115 -10.41 43.55 8.86
CA GLU A 115 -9.32 44.50 9.05
C GLU A 115 -8.65 45.01 7.76
N HIS A 116 -8.62 44.25 6.65
CA HIS A 116 -7.86 44.64 5.45
C HIS A 116 -8.42 44.07 4.12
N THR A 117 -8.08 44.70 2.98
CA THR A 117 -8.37 44.20 1.62
C THR A 117 -7.17 43.44 1.07
N SER A 118 -7.37 42.22 0.58
CA SER A 118 -6.30 41.39 -0.01
C SER A 118 -6.26 41.51 -1.54
N ILE A 119 -5.06 41.78 -2.06
CA ILE A 119 -4.73 41.88 -3.49
C ILE A 119 -3.77 40.75 -3.85
N GLU A 120 -4.15 39.91 -4.80
CA GLU A 120 -3.30 38.86 -5.36
C GLU A 120 -2.82 39.27 -6.76
N LEU A 121 -1.51 39.18 -6.98
CA LEU A 121 -0.86 39.56 -8.24
C LEU A 121 -0.05 38.38 -8.78
N ALA A 122 -0.16 38.13 -10.08
CA ALA A 122 0.64 37.15 -10.81
C ALA A 122 0.98 37.66 -12.21
N GLY A 123 2.24 37.51 -12.62
CA GLY A 123 2.68 37.96 -13.94
C GLY A 123 4.15 37.65 -14.24
N THR A 124 4.64 38.22 -15.34
CA THR A 124 6.06 38.15 -15.73
C THR A 124 6.88 39.11 -14.87
N ASP A 125 7.95 38.59 -14.27
CA ASP A 125 8.88 39.39 -13.49
C ASP A 125 9.72 40.27 -14.42
N ARG A 126 9.85 41.54 -14.06
CA ARG A 126 10.71 42.50 -14.76
C ARG A 126 11.33 43.48 -13.76
N PRO A 127 12.56 43.95 -14.02
CA PRO A 127 13.20 44.96 -13.16
C PRO A 127 12.30 46.18 -12.98
N GLY A 128 12.05 46.57 -11.73
CA GLY A 128 11.22 47.72 -11.38
C GLY A 128 9.72 47.45 -11.29
N LEU A 129 9.23 46.24 -11.56
CA LEU A 129 7.81 45.88 -11.45
C LEU A 129 7.24 46.20 -10.06
N LEU A 130 7.94 45.78 -9.01
CA LEU A 130 7.47 46.02 -7.64
C LEU A 130 7.39 47.51 -7.30
N SER A 131 8.33 48.32 -7.80
CA SER A 131 8.33 49.78 -7.60
C SER A 131 7.12 50.43 -8.27
N GLU A 132 6.75 49.99 -9.47
CA GLU A 132 5.57 50.48 -10.19
C GLU A 132 4.27 50.06 -9.49
N VAL A 133 4.19 48.81 -9.01
CA VAL A 133 3.04 48.34 -8.22
C VAL A 133 2.88 49.15 -6.92
N CYS A 134 3.97 49.39 -6.20
CA CYS A 134 3.94 50.16 -4.96
C CYS A 134 3.61 51.64 -5.21
N ALA A 135 4.05 52.22 -6.34
CA ALA A 135 3.68 53.57 -6.74
C ALA A 135 2.16 53.69 -7.02
N VAL A 136 1.58 52.75 -7.77
CA VAL A 136 0.13 52.74 -8.04
C VAL A 136 -0.68 52.63 -6.74
N LEU A 137 -0.25 51.79 -5.78
CA LEU A 137 -0.92 51.68 -4.49
C LEU A 137 -0.82 52.96 -3.66
N ALA A 138 0.34 53.62 -3.67
CA ALA A 138 0.54 54.90 -2.98
C ALA A 138 -0.31 56.02 -3.59
N ASP A 139 -0.35 56.13 -4.92
CA ASP A 139 -1.16 57.12 -5.66
C ASP A 139 -2.67 56.94 -5.42
N LEU A 140 -3.11 55.70 -5.18
CA LEU A 140 -4.50 55.37 -4.85
C LEU A 140 -4.79 55.46 -3.34
N HIS A 141 -3.89 56.04 -2.55
CA HIS A 141 -4.00 56.18 -1.09
C HIS A 141 -4.29 54.85 -0.38
N CYS A 142 -3.63 53.78 -0.83
CA CYS A 142 -3.72 52.45 -0.23
C CYS A 142 -2.47 52.21 0.62
N ASN A 143 -2.63 52.09 1.93
CA ASN A 143 -1.52 51.76 2.82
C ASN A 143 -1.28 50.24 2.85
N VAL A 144 -0.04 49.80 2.69
CA VAL A 144 0.33 48.38 2.66
C VAL A 144 0.64 47.91 4.08
N VAL A 145 -0.25 47.11 4.65
CA VAL A 145 -0.10 46.62 6.04
C VAL A 145 0.80 45.38 6.09
N ASN A 146 0.63 44.47 5.14
CA ASN A 146 1.48 43.29 4.99
C ASN A 146 1.59 42.95 3.50
N ALA A 147 2.76 42.51 3.05
CA ALA A 147 2.92 41.96 1.71
C ALA A 147 3.96 40.84 1.69
N GLU A 148 3.74 39.84 0.85
CA GLU A 148 4.76 38.84 0.55
C GLU A 148 4.86 38.64 -0.96
N ILE A 149 6.09 38.72 -1.48
CA ILE A 149 6.40 38.70 -2.92
C ILE A 149 7.46 37.65 -3.21
N TRP A 150 7.22 36.78 -4.19
CA TRP A 150 8.15 35.74 -4.67
C TRP A 150 8.42 35.91 -6.16
N THR A 151 9.68 35.73 -6.57
CA THR A 151 10.06 35.67 -7.99
C THR A 151 10.85 34.38 -8.29
N HIS A 152 10.54 33.70 -9.39
CA HIS A 152 11.24 32.49 -9.85
C HIS A 152 11.00 32.31 -11.36
N ASN A 153 12.02 31.88 -12.10
CA ASN A 153 11.95 31.64 -13.56
C ASN A 153 11.28 32.77 -14.37
N ALA A 154 11.61 34.03 -14.07
CA ALA A 154 11.02 35.23 -14.69
C ALA A 154 9.50 35.39 -14.46
N ARG A 155 8.95 34.75 -13.43
CA ARG A 155 7.57 34.94 -12.95
C ARG A 155 7.60 35.57 -11.57
N ALA A 156 6.60 36.39 -11.28
CA ALA A 156 6.40 37.05 -10.00
C ALA A 156 5.00 36.78 -9.47
N ALA A 157 4.90 36.50 -8.18
CA ALA A 157 3.64 36.42 -7.45
C ALA A 157 3.71 37.28 -6.19
N ALA A 158 2.62 37.97 -5.86
CA ALA A 158 2.50 38.76 -4.64
C ALA A 158 1.12 38.62 -4.00
N VAL A 159 1.10 38.58 -2.68
CA VAL A 159 -0.12 38.72 -1.86
C VAL A 159 0.07 39.94 -0.98
N VAL A 160 -0.73 40.98 -1.22
CA VAL A 160 -0.62 42.30 -0.60
C VAL A 160 -1.90 42.59 0.16
N HIS A 161 -1.79 42.92 1.45
CA HIS A 161 -2.90 43.37 2.28
C HIS A 161 -2.84 44.89 2.42
N VAL A 162 -3.90 45.56 1.98
CA VAL A 162 -3.99 47.01 1.97
C VAL A 162 -5.14 47.51 2.84
N THR A 163 -4.96 48.70 3.38
CA THR A 163 -5.98 49.49 4.08
C THR A 163 -6.10 50.86 3.44
N ASP A 164 -7.23 51.51 3.69
CA ASP A 164 -7.45 52.90 3.30
C ASP A 164 -6.61 53.83 4.20
N ASP A 165 -5.86 54.76 3.60
CA ASP A 165 -5.02 55.73 4.32
C ASP A 165 -5.80 56.64 5.29
N LEU A 166 -7.04 57.02 4.94
CA LEU A 166 -7.87 57.93 5.75
C LEU A 166 -8.63 57.19 6.86
N THR A 167 -9.08 55.96 6.59
CA THR A 167 -9.93 55.22 7.53
C THR A 167 -9.21 54.11 8.29
N GLY A 168 -7.99 53.74 7.88
CA GLY A 168 -7.22 52.62 8.45
C GLY A 168 -7.91 51.26 8.33
N SER A 169 -8.97 51.17 7.52
CA SER A 169 -9.89 50.04 7.43
C SER A 169 -9.82 49.38 6.04
N ALA A 170 -10.45 48.21 5.87
CA ALA A 170 -10.55 47.55 4.57
C ALA A 170 -11.25 48.46 3.53
N ILE A 171 -10.72 48.47 2.30
CA ILE A 171 -11.30 49.21 1.18
C ILE A 171 -12.54 48.45 0.69
N SER A 172 -13.74 48.97 0.95
CA SER A 172 -15.01 48.34 0.56
C SER A 172 -15.69 48.96 -0.67
N ASP A 173 -15.23 50.12 -1.16
CA ASP A 173 -15.85 50.77 -2.32
C ASP A 173 -15.59 49.97 -3.62
N PRO A 174 -16.63 49.40 -4.26
CA PRO A 174 -16.48 48.58 -5.46
C PRO A 174 -15.92 49.36 -6.65
N LYS A 175 -16.16 50.67 -6.76
CA LYS A 175 -15.61 51.49 -7.85
C LYS A 175 -14.10 51.64 -7.69
N ARG A 176 -13.65 52.05 -6.51
CA ARG A 176 -12.21 52.13 -6.19
C ARG A 176 -11.50 50.79 -6.32
N LEU A 177 -12.12 49.69 -5.88
CA LEU A 177 -11.59 48.34 -6.08
C LEU A 177 -11.43 47.99 -7.57
N SER A 178 -12.41 48.34 -8.41
CA SER A 178 -12.30 48.14 -9.86
C SER A 178 -11.16 48.94 -10.48
N THR A 179 -10.98 50.21 -10.07
CA THR A 179 -9.88 51.07 -10.54
C THR A 179 -8.52 50.52 -10.12
N ILE A 180 -8.37 50.09 -8.86
CA ILE A 180 -7.15 49.42 -8.37
C ILE A 180 -6.84 48.19 -9.22
N LYS A 181 -7.83 47.34 -9.47
CA LYS A 181 -7.66 46.12 -10.27
C LYS A 181 -7.21 46.42 -11.69
N GLU A 182 -7.82 47.41 -12.34
CA GLU A 182 -7.52 47.77 -13.73
C GLU A 182 -6.10 48.34 -13.88
N LEU A 183 -5.71 49.27 -13.01
CA LEU A 183 -4.38 49.88 -13.04
C LEU A 183 -3.28 48.85 -12.75
N LEU A 184 -3.47 47.98 -11.77
CA LEU A 184 -2.50 46.91 -11.47
C LEU A 184 -2.42 45.87 -12.60
N CYS A 185 -3.56 45.52 -13.22
CA CYS A 185 -3.56 44.68 -14.43
C CYS A 185 -2.74 45.30 -15.57
N ASN A 186 -2.82 46.63 -15.76
CA ASN A 186 -2.07 47.32 -16.81
C ASN A 186 -0.55 47.30 -16.54
N VAL A 187 -0.14 47.48 -15.28
CA VAL A 187 1.28 47.38 -14.88
C VAL A 187 1.85 45.97 -15.12
N LEU A 188 1.05 44.93 -14.86
CA LEU A 188 1.46 43.53 -15.02
C LEU A 188 1.44 43.02 -16.46
N LYS A 189 0.65 43.62 -17.37
CA LYS A 189 0.49 43.12 -18.74
C LYS A 189 1.74 43.29 -19.62
N GLY A 190 2.60 44.27 -19.35
CA GLY A 190 3.83 44.50 -20.15
C GLY A 190 3.57 44.65 -21.66
N SER A 191 4.62 44.84 -22.46
CA SER A 191 4.46 45.18 -23.88
C SER A 191 4.34 44.00 -24.85
N ASP A 192 4.49 42.73 -24.44
CA ASP A 192 4.74 41.66 -25.42
C ASP A 192 4.28 40.22 -25.11
N ASP A 193 3.50 39.94 -24.05
CA ASP A 193 3.10 38.55 -23.75
C ASP A 193 1.57 38.36 -23.62
N LEU A 194 1.00 37.54 -24.50
CA LEU A 194 -0.43 37.19 -24.55
C LEU A 194 -0.88 36.30 -23.36
N LYS A 195 0.02 35.93 -22.44
CA LYS A 195 -0.30 35.19 -21.22
C LYS A 195 -0.88 36.14 -20.17
N THR A 196 -2.19 36.03 -19.97
CA THR A 196 -3.02 36.84 -19.04
C THR A 196 -2.38 37.10 -17.68
N ALA A 197 -1.95 38.35 -17.43
CA ALA A 197 -1.75 38.87 -16.08
C ALA A 197 -3.06 38.72 -15.28
N LYS A 198 -2.94 38.27 -14.02
CA LYS A 198 -4.11 38.01 -13.15
C LYS A 198 -4.01 38.84 -11.89
N THR A 199 -5.00 39.70 -11.69
CA THR A 199 -5.23 40.44 -10.45
C THR A 199 -6.56 40.00 -9.87
N VAL A 200 -6.55 39.46 -8.65
CA VAL A 200 -7.76 39.03 -7.93
C VAL A 200 -7.88 39.84 -6.64
N LEU A 201 -9.06 40.43 -6.41
CA LEU A 201 -9.43 41.11 -5.18
C LEU A 201 -10.41 40.21 -4.41
N SER A 202 -10.07 39.88 -3.17
CA SER A 202 -10.88 38.99 -2.33
C SER A 202 -11.26 39.67 -1.01
N ALA A 203 -12.46 39.37 -0.51
CA ALA A 203 -12.91 39.75 0.83
C ALA A 203 -12.11 39.03 1.93
N PRO A 204 -12.10 39.53 3.19
CA PRO A 204 -11.23 39.04 4.24
C PRO A 204 -11.44 37.55 4.52
N GLY A 205 -10.35 36.80 4.53
CA GLY A 205 -10.30 35.42 5.02
C GLY A 205 -8.88 35.13 5.51
N PHE A 206 -8.76 34.26 6.51
CA PHE A 206 -7.46 33.74 6.95
C PHE A 206 -6.87 32.86 5.82
N MET A 207 -6.27 33.48 4.82
CA MET A 207 -5.46 32.80 3.82
C MET A 207 -4.03 32.73 4.35
N HIS A 208 -3.49 31.52 4.47
CA HIS A 208 -2.07 31.31 4.74
C HIS A 208 -1.28 31.85 3.54
N ARG A 209 -0.72 33.07 3.67
CA ARG A 209 -0.11 33.85 2.56
C ARG A 209 0.91 33.05 1.76
N GLU A 210 1.79 32.35 2.46
CA GLU A 210 2.82 31.49 1.86
C GLU A 210 2.23 30.34 1.04
N ARG A 211 1.13 29.73 1.48
CA ARG A 211 0.46 28.63 0.75
C ARG A 211 -0.25 29.20 -0.48
N ARG A 212 -0.84 30.38 -0.35
CA ARG A 212 -1.50 31.06 -1.45
C ARG A 212 -0.50 31.48 -2.53
N LEU A 213 0.66 31.99 -2.15
CA LEU A 213 1.75 32.30 -3.08
C LEU A 213 2.24 31.06 -3.83
N HIS A 214 2.38 29.94 -3.13
CA HIS A 214 2.72 28.65 -3.75
C HIS A 214 1.74 28.28 -4.88
N GLN A 215 0.43 28.41 -4.61
CA GLN A 215 -0.62 28.15 -5.59
C GLN A 215 -0.63 29.13 -6.75
N ILE A 216 -0.37 30.41 -6.48
CA ILE A 216 -0.29 31.44 -7.52
C ILE A 216 0.88 31.13 -8.46
N MET A 217 2.08 30.88 -7.93
CA MET A 217 3.27 30.52 -8.71
C MET A 217 3.04 29.26 -9.55
N PHE A 218 2.47 28.21 -8.94
CA PHE A 218 2.12 26.98 -9.64
C PHE A 218 1.10 27.22 -10.77
N ALA A 219 0.04 27.99 -10.51
CA ALA A 219 -0.97 28.32 -11.51
C ALA A 219 -0.42 29.19 -12.66
N ASP A 220 0.63 29.96 -12.37
CA ASP A 220 1.35 30.81 -13.31
C ASP A 220 2.42 30.04 -14.12
N ARG A 221 2.64 28.76 -13.77
CA ARG A 221 3.56 27.82 -14.42
C ARG A 221 5.03 28.22 -14.36
N ASP A 222 5.46 28.72 -13.22
CA ASP A 222 6.87 29.03 -12.96
C ASP A 222 7.82 27.82 -13.10
N TYR A 223 7.30 26.59 -13.01
CA TYR A 223 8.07 25.36 -13.22
C TYR A 223 8.44 25.09 -14.70
N GLU A 224 7.82 25.78 -15.68
CA GLU A 224 8.18 25.67 -17.10
C GLU A 224 9.46 26.49 -17.38
N ARG A 225 10.63 25.84 -17.50
CA ARG A 225 11.88 26.53 -17.84
C ARG A 225 11.86 27.02 -19.30
N VAL A 226 12.09 28.32 -19.51
CA VAL A 226 12.30 28.90 -20.85
C VAL A 226 13.71 28.53 -21.33
N GLU A 227 13.82 27.71 -22.37
CA GLU A 227 15.09 27.48 -23.06
C GLU A 227 15.54 28.78 -23.74
N ARG A 228 16.38 29.58 -23.07
CA ARG A 228 17.14 30.63 -23.76
C ARG A 228 18.22 29.94 -24.60
N ALA A 229 18.08 30.05 -25.91
CA ALA A 229 19.08 29.62 -26.87
C ALA A 229 20.41 30.37 -26.59
N GLY A 230 21.42 29.63 -26.13
CA GLY A 230 22.79 30.13 -25.99
C GLY A 230 23.37 29.95 -24.60
N VAL A 231 24.51 29.24 -24.55
CA VAL A 231 25.41 29.08 -23.40
C VAL A 231 24.94 28.10 -22.31
N ARG A 232 25.15 26.80 -22.58
CA ARG A 232 25.43 25.83 -21.50
C ARG A 232 26.89 26.01 -21.08
N THR A 233 27.17 26.97 -20.18
CA THR A 233 28.42 26.95 -19.44
C THR A 233 28.37 25.79 -18.45
N ALA A 234 29.28 24.84 -18.62
CA ALA A 234 29.50 23.72 -17.71
C ALA A 234 30.20 24.21 -16.44
N GLN A 235 29.52 25.03 -15.64
CA GLN A 235 29.91 25.37 -14.28
C GLN A 235 28.63 25.53 -13.45
N ASP A 236 28.19 24.43 -12.84
CA ASP A 236 28.01 24.29 -11.39
C ASP A 236 27.08 23.09 -11.13
N GLY A 237 27.67 21.89 -11.07
CA GLY A 237 26.95 20.64 -10.83
C GLY A 237 26.68 20.37 -9.35
N SER A 238 26.97 21.32 -8.44
CA SER A 238 26.99 21.10 -6.99
C SER A 238 25.80 21.72 -6.24
N SER A 239 25.05 22.65 -6.84
CA SER A 239 23.98 23.41 -6.17
C SER A 239 22.55 23.03 -6.55
N ARG A 240 22.34 22.19 -7.58
CA ARG A 240 20.99 21.85 -8.08
C ARG A 240 20.31 20.74 -7.26
N PRO A 241 19.00 20.85 -6.99
CA PRO A 241 18.25 19.77 -6.35
C PRO A 241 18.19 18.55 -7.27
N GLN A 242 18.44 17.37 -6.70
CA GLN A 242 18.33 16.10 -7.40
C GLN A 242 17.01 15.43 -7.03
N VAL A 243 16.08 15.36 -7.98
CA VAL A 243 14.78 14.69 -7.80
C VAL A 243 14.72 13.45 -8.71
N THR A 244 14.51 12.28 -8.13
CA THR A 244 14.37 11.00 -8.86
C THR A 244 13.06 10.32 -8.52
N LEU A 245 12.40 9.76 -9.54
CA LEU A 245 11.17 9.00 -9.37
C LEU A 245 11.37 7.55 -9.78
N LEU A 246 10.89 6.61 -8.98
CA LEU A 246 10.96 5.18 -9.25
C LEU A 246 9.59 4.56 -8.99
N ASN A 247 9.02 3.92 -10.01
CA ASN A 247 7.83 3.10 -9.82
C ASN A 247 8.30 1.73 -9.34
N ILE A 248 7.96 1.37 -8.10
CA ILE A 248 8.17 0.04 -7.55
C ILE A 248 6.92 -0.81 -7.91
N GLU A 249 7.07 -2.12 -8.04
CA GLU A 249 6.05 -3.05 -8.57
C GLU A 249 4.62 -2.73 -8.08
N LYS A 250 3.86 -2.14 -9.01
CA LYS A 250 2.41 -1.95 -9.16
C LYS A 250 1.65 -0.97 -8.26
N ASP A 251 2.17 -0.53 -7.12
CA ASP A 251 1.30 0.17 -6.16
C ASP A 251 1.68 1.62 -5.83
N TYR A 252 2.93 2.05 -5.95
CA TYR A 252 3.35 3.41 -5.54
C TYR A 252 4.44 3.99 -6.45
N THR A 253 4.50 5.32 -6.53
CA THR A 253 5.66 6.04 -7.07
C THR A 253 6.52 6.55 -5.92
N VAL A 254 7.79 6.18 -5.90
CA VAL A 254 8.76 6.67 -4.92
C VAL A 254 9.44 7.92 -5.48
N VAL A 255 9.35 9.02 -4.74
CA VAL A 255 10.01 10.30 -5.03
C VAL A 255 11.16 10.46 -4.05
N THR A 256 12.38 10.44 -4.54
CA THR A 256 13.59 10.72 -3.74
C THR A 256 14.13 12.09 -4.12
N MET A 257 14.38 12.94 -3.12
CA MET A 257 14.85 14.31 -3.29
C MET A 257 16.09 14.55 -2.42
N ARG A 258 17.12 15.13 -3.03
CA ARG A 258 18.33 15.61 -2.34
C ARG A 258 18.57 17.08 -2.70
N SER A 259 18.67 17.94 -1.69
CA SER A 259 18.87 19.38 -1.88
C SER A 259 19.59 20.00 -0.68
N LYS A 260 20.02 21.26 -0.80
CA LYS A 260 20.55 22.02 0.34
C LYS A 260 19.45 22.18 1.39
N ASP A 261 19.78 21.88 2.65
CA ASP A 261 18.80 22.00 3.73
C ASP A 261 18.42 23.46 3.98
N ARG A 262 17.14 23.73 4.24
CA ARG A 262 16.63 25.07 4.54
C ARG A 262 15.34 25.02 5.35
N PRO A 263 15.02 26.09 6.11
CA PRO A 263 13.73 26.21 6.77
C PRO A 263 12.56 26.06 5.79
N LYS A 264 11.48 25.43 6.27
CA LYS A 264 10.22 25.24 5.54
C LYS A 264 10.31 24.39 4.25
N LEU A 265 11.41 23.67 4.02
CA LEU A 265 11.58 22.82 2.83
C LEU A 265 10.50 21.73 2.73
N LEU A 266 10.22 21.04 3.84
CA LEU A 266 9.17 20.01 3.90
C LEU A 266 7.78 20.58 3.56
N PHE A 267 7.48 21.79 4.04
CA PHE A 267 6.22 22.48 3.77
C PHE A 267 6.04 22.72 2.26
N ASP A 268 7.06 23.21 1.57
CA ASP A 268 6.99 23.50 0.13
C ASP A 268 6.78 22.22 -0.70
N ILE A 269 7.46 21.14 -0.33
CA ILE A 269 7.32 19.84 -0.99
C ILE A 269 5.93 19.26 -0.80
N VAL A 270 5.43 19.23 0.44
CA VAL A 270 4.09 18.72 0.74
C VAL A 270 3.01 19.59 0.09
N CYS A 271 3.18 20.91 0.04
CA CYS A 271 2.30 21.81 -0.72
C CYS A 271 2.24 21.40 -2.19
N THR A 272 3.41 21.21 -2.82
CA THR A 272 3.49 20.82 -4.24
C THR A 272 2.80 19.51 -4.52
N LEU A 273 3.08 18.47 -3.73
CA LEU A 273 2.45 17.17 -3.91
C LEU A 273 0.93 17.26 -3.73
N THR A 274 0.46 18.01 -2.72
CA THR A 274 -0.98 18.19 -2.46
C THR A 274 -1.67 18.99 -3.56
N ASP A 275 -1.06 20.09 -4.03
CA ASP A 275 -1.58 20.93 -5.11
C ASP A 275 -1.63 20.16 -6.44
N MET A 276 -0.70 19.24 -6.66
CA MET A 276 -0.69 18.30 -7.79
C MET A 276 -1.61 17.08 -7.60
N GLN A 277 -2.40 17.02 -6.52
CA GLN A 277 -3.34 15.93 -6.20
C GLN A 277 -2.67 14.57 -5.94
N TYR A 278 -1.47 14.59 -5.37
CA TYR A 278 -0.83 13.38 -4.84
C TYR A 278 -1.03 13.26 -3.32
N VAL A 279 -1.21 12.03 -2.87
CA VAL A 279 -1.29 11.64 -1.46
C VAL A 279 0.00 10.94 -1.07
N VAL A 280 0.64 11.41 0.00
CA VAL A 280 1.80 10.78 0.61
C VAL A 280 1.33 9.65 1.51
N PHE A 281 1.67 8.41 1.16
CA PHE A 281 1.36 7.22 1.96
C PHE A 281 2.46 6.90 2.96
N HIS A 282 3.71 7.02 2.53
CA HIS A 282 4.87 6.88 3.40
C HIS A 282 5.85 7.99 3.10
N GLY A 283 6.53 8.49 4.12
CA GLY A 283 7.55 9.51 3.95
C GLY A 283 8.67 9.38 4.97
N MET A 284 9.90 9.59 4.53
CA MET A 284 11.06 9.75 5.39
C MET A 284 11.72 11.08 5.06
N VAL A 285 11.85 11.93 6.08
CA VAL A 285 12.51 13.24 5.98
C VAL A 285 13.68 13.22 6.93
N ASN A 286 14.86 13.56 6.42
CA ASN A 286 16.06 13.69 7.23
C ASN A 286 16.84 14.94 6.79
N THR A 287 16.90 15.94 7.66
CA THR A 287 17.65 17.17 7.41
C THR A 287 19.04 17.05 8.05
N GLY A 288 20.10 17.11 7.25
CA GLY A 288 21.49 17.17 7.72
C GLY A 288 21.98 18.61 7.91
N ARG A 289 23.22 18.80 8.39
CA ARG A 289 23.79 20.15 8.62
C ARG A 289 23.94 21.00 7.34
N MET A 290 23.97 20.38 6.16
CA MET A 290 24.13 21.08 4.87
C MET A 290 23.22 20.53 3.76
N GLU A 291 22.75 19.28 3.85
CA GLU A 291 21.90 18.64 2.84
C GLU A 291 20.68 17.98 3.49
N ALA A 292 19.53 18.11 2.83
CA ALA A 292 18.29 17.43 3.18
C ALA A 292 18.05 16.26 2.23
N TYR A 293 17.74 15.10 2.80
CA TYR A 293 17.29 13.91 2.09
C TYR A 293 15.83 13.63 2.43
N GLN A 294 15.00 13.47 1.39
CA GLN A 294 13.58 13.21 1.55
C GLN A 294 13.13 12.13 0.57
N GLU A 295 12.33 11.20 1.07
CA GLU A 295 11.80 10.09 0.29
C GLU A 295 10.30 9.97 0.58
N PHE A 296 9.47 10.02 -0.47
CA PHE A 296 8.02 9.91 -0.35
C PHE A 296 7.46 8.84 -1.27
N TYR A 297 6.54 8.05 -0.75
CA TYR A 297 5.74 7.09 -1.50
C TYR A 297 4.39 7.73 -1.78
N ILE A 298 4.14 8.04 -3.05
CA ILE A 298 2.96 8.79 -3.47
C ILE A 298 2.06 7.98 -4.39
N ARG A 299 0.76 8.29 -4.34
CA ARG A 299 -0.24 7.94 -5.37
C ARG A 299 -1.03 9.18 -5.72
N HIS A 300 -1.56 9.23 -6.93
CA HIS A 300 -2.53 10.24 -7.27
C HIS A 300 -3.85 9.98 -6.49
N VAL A 301 -4.70 11.00 -6.32
CA VAL A 301 -5.97 10.90 -5.55
C VAL A 301 -6.92 9.83 -6.12
N ASP A 302 -6.75 9.44 -7.38
CA ASP A 302 -7.47 8.31 -8.01
C ASP A 302 -6.95 6.92 -7.59
N GLY A 303 -5.88 6.86 -6.78
CA GLY A 303 -5.26 5.63 -6.30
C GLY A 303 -4.21 5.02 -7.24
N LEU A 304 -3.91 5.66 -8.38
CA LEU A 304 -2.95 5.15 -9.34
C LEU A 304 -1.54 5.73 -9.12
N PRO A 305 -0.46 4.97 -9.41
CA PRO A 305 0.88 5.51 -9.50
C PRO A 305 1.06 6.33 -10.79
N ILE A 306 2.14 7.12 -10.86
CA ILE A 306 2.47 7.92 -12.05
C ILE A 306 2.64 6.99 -13.25
N SER A 307 1.83 7.21 -14.28
CA SER A 307 1.69 6.27 -15.41
C SER A 307 2.35 6.78 -16.70
N SER A 308 2.57 8.10 -16.83
CA SER A 308 3.11 8.70 -18.05
C SER A 308 4.42 9.46 -17.82
N GLU A 309 5.32 9.44 -18.82
CA GLU A 309 6.59 10.17 -18.76
C GLU A 309 6.37 11.68 -18.71
N ALA A 310 5.32 12.20 -19.35
CA ALA A 310 4.98 13.62 -19.32
C ALA A 310 4.54 14.08 -17.91
N GLU A 311 3.78 13.25 -17.20
CA GLU A 311 3.40 13.48 -15.80
C GLU A 311 4.61 13.39 -14.88
N ARG A 312 5.47 12.38 -15.07
CA ARG A 312 6.73 12.22 -14.35
C ARG A 312 7.63 13.45 -14.48
N VAL A 313 7.86 13.93 -15.70
CA VAL A 313 8.66 15.14 -15.96
C VAL A 313 8.03 16.37 -15.30
N ARG A 314 6.70 16.49 -15.35
CA ARG A 314 5.98 17.60 -14.71
C ARG A 314 6.15 17.58 -13.19
N VAL A 315 6.04 16.41 -12.54
CA VAL A 315 6.23 16.27 -11.09
C VAL A 315 7.66 16.65 -10.69
N ILE A 316 8.66 16.22 -11.46
CA ILE A 316 10.06 16.63 -11.25
C ILE A 316 10.19 18.15 -11.33
N GLN A 317 9.70 18.77 -12.41
CA GLN A 317 9.80 20.21 -12.61
C GLN A 317 9.11 21.02 -11.50
N CYS A 318 7.93 20.58 -11.05
CA CYS A 318 7.20 21.25 -9.98
C CYS A 318 7.93 21.15 -8.64
N LEU A 319 8.50 19.97 -8.32
CA LEU A 319 9.27 19.77 -7.09
C LEU A 319 10.59 20.54 -7.10
N GLU A 320 11.32 20.52 -8.22
CA GLU A 320 12.54 21.33 -8.40
C GLU A 320 12.24 22.82 -8.21
N ALA A 321 11.19 23.34 -8.87
CA ALA A 321 10.77 24.72 -8.73
C ALA A 321 10.41 25.05 -7.27
N ALA A 322 9.65 24.19 -6.58
CA ALA A 322 9.28 24.41 -5.18
C ALA A 322 10.49 24.45 -4.23
N ILE A 323 11.50 23.60 -4.47
CA ILE A 323 12.76 23.63 -3.71
C ILE A 323 13.50 24.95 -3.96
N GLU A 324 13.57 25.38 -5.23
CA GLU A 324 14.31 26.57 -5.69
C GLU A 324 13.66 27.92 -5.30
N ARG A 325 12.33 28.04 -5.27
CA ARG A 325 11.58 29.30 -5.00
C ARG A 325 12.04 30.05 -3.73
N ARG A 326 12.43 29.32 -2.69
CA ARG A 326 12.93 29.87 -1.41
C ARG A 326 14.40 29.58 -1.13
N ALA A 327 15.11 28.96 -2.07
CA ALA A 327 16.55 28.69 -1.96
C ALA A 327 17.39 29.94 -2.27
N SER A 328 16.83 31.14 -2.11
CA SER A 328 17.35 32.39 -2.67
C SER A 328 18.75 32.71 -2.15
N GLU A 329 19.75 32.53 -3.02
CA GLU A 329 21.13 33.01 -2.86
C GLU A 329 21.17 34.53 -3.06
N GLY A 330 20.54 35.28 -2.14
CA GLY A 330 20.44 36.74 -2.20
C GLY A 330 20.75 37.37 -0.85
N LEU A 331 21.29 38.59 -0.88
CA LEU A 331 21.64 39.32 0.33
C LEU A 331 20.37 39.74 1.09
N GLU A 332 20.29 39.44 2.39
CA GLU A 332 19.18 39.82 3.25
C GLU A 332 19.37 41.26 3.79
N LEU A 333 18.42 42.13 3.45
CA LEU A 333 18.33 43.52 3.89
C LEU A 333 17.08 43.71 4.75
N GLU A 334 17.25 44.12 6.00
CA GLU A 334 16.15 44.43 6.92
C GLU A 334 16.02 45.94 7.12
N LEU A 335 14.84 46.47 6.82
CA LEU A 335 14.47 47.87 7.03
C LEU A 335 13.62 48.00 8.30
N PHE A 336 14.00 48.93 9.18
CA PHE A 336 13.23 49.28 10.37
C PHE A 336 13.06 50.80 10.45
N THR A 337 11.85 51.29 10.23
CA THR A 337 11.51 52.72 10.21
C THR A 337 10.06 52.95 10.61
N ASP A 338 9.68 54.19 10.91
CA ASP A 338 8.28 54.56 11.04
C ASP A 338 7.58 54.43 9.67
N ASP A 339 6.40 53.82 9.66
CA ASP A 339 5.62 53.57 8.45
C ASP A 339 4.97 54.88 7.95
N ARG A 340 4.97 55.08 6.63
CA ARG A 340 4.31 56.22 5.98
C ARG A 340 3.84 55.84 4.59
N LEU A 341 2.75 56.47 4.14
CA LEU A 341 2.26 56.29 2.78
C LEU A 341 3.39 56.57 1.76
N GLY A 342 3.62 55.62 0.85
CA GLY A 342 4.66 55.72 -0.17
C GLY A 342 6.06 55.26 0.26
N LEU A 343 6.30 54.89 1.53
CA LEU A 343 7.60 54.39 2.00
C LEU A 343 8.11 53.22 1.14
N LEU A 344 7.27 52.22 0.91
CA LEU A 344 7.63 51.04 0.12
C LEU A 344 7.94 51.39 -1.34
N SER A 345 7.26 52.41 -1.90
CA SER A 345 7.55 52.92 -3.25
C SER A 345 8.93 53.58 -3.33
N ASP A 346 9.28 54.41 -2.34
CA ASP A 346 10.59 55.06 -2.26
C ASP A 346 11.73 54.04 -2.13
N ILE A 347 11.59 53.05 -1.26
CA ILE A 347 12.62 52.02 -1.02
C ILE A 347 12.81 51.13 -2.24
N THR A 348 11.71 50.65 -2.83
CA THR A 348 11.79 49.81 -4.04
C THR A 348 12.27 50.59 -5.26
N ARG A 349 12.04 51.91 -5.32
CA ARG A 349 12.67 52.80 -6.31
C ARG A 349 14.18 52.89 -6.11
N ILE A 350 14.66 53.07 -4.88
CA ILE A 350 16.10 53.10 -4.56
C ILE A 350 16.78 51.79 -4.98
N PHE A 351 16.17 50.64 -4.72
CA PHE A 351 16.70 49.35 -5.18
C PHE A 351 16.75 49.25 -6.70
N ARG A 352 15.72 49.72 -7.40
CA ARG A 352 15.67 49.78 -8.86
C ARG A 352 16.77 50.68 -9.44
N GLU A 353 16.96 51.88 -8.88
CA GLU A 353 17.98 52.85 -9.33
C GLU A 353 19.40 52.32 -9.13
N ASN A 354 19.62 51.50 -8.10
CA ASN A 354 20.89 50.83 -7.84
C ASN A 354 21.02 49.46 -8.54
N SER A 355 20.16 49.17 -9.53
CA SER A 355 20.18 47.92 -10.32
C SER A 355 20.08 46.64 -9.49
N LEU A 356 19.28 46.66 -8.42
CA LEU A 356 18.98 45.48 -7.62
C LEU A 356 17.64 44.87 -8.03
N CYS A 357 17.62 43.54 -8.06
CA CYS A 357 16.42 42.74 -8.26
C CYS A 357 15.99 42.12 -6.94
N ILE A 358 14.71 42.25 -6.61
CA ILE A 358 14.12 41.70 -5.39
C ILE A 358 13.65 40.28 -5.68
N ARG A 359 14.32 39.29 -5.11
CA ARG A 359 13.95 37.88 -5.27
C ARG A 359 12.78 37.50 -4.38
N ARG A 360 12.78 38.02 -3.16
CA ARG A 360 11.73 37.86 -2.17
C ARG A 360 11.61 39.11 -1.32
N ALA A 361 10.39 39.49 -0.96
CA ALA A 361 10.15 40.55 0.01
C ALA A 361 9.06 40.12 1.01
N LEU A 362 9.28 40.47 2.28
CA LEU A 362 8.36 40.28 3.40
C LEU A 362 8.14 41.65 4.04
N ILE A 363 6.96 42.22 3.82
CA ILE A 363 6.59 43.56 4.29
C ILE A 363 5.62 43.41 5.45
N SER A 364 5.88 44.11 6.56
CA SER A 364 4.98 44.08 7.71
C SER A 364 5.01 45.38 8.51
N THR A 365 3.83 45.96 8.70
CA THR A 365 3.62 47.11 9.58
C THR A 365 2.97 46.66 10.88
N LYS A 366 3.59 46.97 12.02
CA LYS A 366 3.00 46.76 13.36
C LYS A 366 3.15 48.01 14.22
N GLY A 367 2.02 48.55 14.69
CA GLY A 367 2.01 49.71 15.59
C GLY A 367 2.62 50.97 14.99
N GLY A 368 2.43 51.22 13.68
CA GLY A 368 2.98 52.38 12.98
C GLY A 368 4.46 52.28 12.61
N LYS A 369 5.10 51.12 12.84
CA LYS A 369 6.49 50.86 12.41
C LYS A 369 6.52 49.80 11.32
N ALA A 370 7.27 50.07 10.26
CA ALA A 370 7.56 49.16 9.18
C ALA A 370 8.78 48.29 9.55
N LYS A 371 8.62 46.97 9.41
CA LYS A 371 9.68 45.98 9.53
C LYS A 371 9.67 45.11 8.28
N ASP A 372 10.47 45.53 7.30
CA ASP A 372 10.50 44.93 5.98
C ASP A 372 11.79 44.16 5.73
N THR A 373 11.70 42.96 5.19
CA THR A 373 12.85 42.13 4.84
C THR A 373 12.87 41.90 3.33
N PHE A 374 14.00 42.24 2.68
CA PHE A 374 14.21 42.08 1.25
C PHE A 374 15.39 41.14 1.00
N TYR A 375 15.20 40.20 0.08
CA TYR A 375 16.26 39.34 -0.45
C TYR A 375 16.60 39.83 -1.85
N VAL A 376 17.80 40.37 -2.03
CA VAL A 376 18.20 41.06 -3.26
C VAL A 376 19.39 40.38 -3.95
N THR A 377 19.36 40.39 -5.28
CA THR A 377 20.48 40.01 -6.15
C THR A 377 20.77 41.14 -7.12
N ASP A 378 21.89 41.07 -7.85
CA ASP A 378 22.06 41.93 -9.01
C ASP A 378 21.07 41.56 -10.15
N VAL A 379 21.05 42.36 -11.22
CA VAL A 379 20.23 42.12 -12.42
C VAL A 379 20.53 40.80 -13.15
N THR A 380 21.70 40.21 -12.90
CA THR A 380 22.13 38.94 -13.50
C THR A 380 21.83 37.72 -12.62
N GLY A 381 21.41 37.94 -11.36
CA GLY A 381 21.14 36.90 -10.37
C GLY A 381 22.33 36.53 -9.50
N ASN A 382 23.43 37.28 -9.54
CA ASN A 382 24.63 37.06 -8.72
C ASN A 382 24.57 37.86 -7.39
N PRO A 383 25.44 37.53 -6.42
CA PRO A 383 25.56 38.28 -5.16
C PRO A 383 25.86 39.76 -5.39
N VAL A 384 25.27 40.63 -4.57
CA VAL A 384 25.38 42.09 -4.71
C VAL A 384 26.75 42.59 -4.26
N ASP A 385 27.37 43.48 -5.05
CA ASP A 385 28.61 44.16 -4.66
C ASP A 385 28.41 44.96 -3.35
N PRO A 386 29.22 44.73 -2.30
CA PRO A 386 29.15 45.49 -1.05
C PRO A 386 29.15 47.02 -1.22
N LYS A 387 29.81 47.55 -2.26
CA LYS A 387 29.84 49.01 -2.53
C LYS A 387 28.47 49.57 -2.89
N ILE A 388 27.64 48.80 -3.58
CA ILE A 388 26.27 49.17 -3.94
C ILE A 388 25.42 49.23 -2.66
N ILE A 389 25.61 48.27 -1.76
CA ILE A 389 24.93 48.23 -0.46
C ILE A 389 25.32 49.43 0.41
N ASP A 390 26.60 49.81 0.44
CA ASP A 390 27.03 51.02 1.15
C ASP A 390 26.50 52.32 0.52
N SER A 391 26.23 52.34 -0.79
CA SER A 391 25.52 53.45 -1.46
C SER A 391 24.06 53.54 -1.00
N ILE A 392 23.37 52.40 -0.97
CA ILE A 392 21.98 52.30 -0.55
C ILE A 392 21.83 52.67 0.94
N ARG A 393 22.74 52.21 1.81
CA ARG A 393 22.74 52.56 3.24
C ARG A 393 23.00 54.05 3.48
N ARG A 394 23.74 54.73 2.60
CA ARG A 394 23.91 56.19 2.65
C ARG A 394 22.64 56.94 2.25
N GLN A 395 21.87 56.42 1.29
CA GLN A 395 20.61 57.04 0.85
C GLN A 395 19.45 56.79 1.82
N ILE A 396 19.33 55.58 2.39
CA ILE A 396 18.24 55.19 3.29
C ILE A 396 18.57 55.51 4.76
N GLY A 397 19.84 55.39 5.16
CA GLY A 397 20.32 55.57 6.53
C GLY A 397 20.90 54.28 7.11
N HIS A 398 22.15 54.35 7.60
CA HIS A 398 22.90 53.19 8.09
C HIS A 398 22.27 52.46 9.30
N THR A 399 21.47 53.18 10.09
CA THR A 399 20.74 52.67 11.28
C THR A 399 19.37 52.09 10.94
N LEU A 400 18.79 52.48 9.79
CA LEU A 400 17.46 52.06 9.36
C LEU A 400 17.52 50.79 8.50
N LEU A 401 18.59 50.60 7.72
CA LEU A 401 18.80 49.41 6.88
C LEU A 401 19.97 48.56 7.40
N GLN A 402 19.64 47.38 7.93
CA GLN A 402 20.57 46.37 8.43
C GLN A 402 20.86 45.30 7.36
N VAL A 403 22.11 44.87 7.28
CA VAL A 403 22.56 43.79 6.39
C VAL A 403 22.86 42.58 7.24
N LYS A 404 22.19 41.45 7.02
CA LYS A 404 22.50 40.19 7.70
C LYS A 404 23.50 39.39 6.88
N HIS A 405 24.61 38.96 7.50
CA HIS A 405 25.73 38.30 6.83
C HIS A 405 25.45 36.83 6.46
N ASP A 406 25.96 36.45 5.28
CA ASP A 406 26.09 35.07 4.76
C ASP A 406 26.98 34.19 5.67
N THR A 407 26.44 33.08 6.18
CA THR A 407 27.20 32.03 6.90
C THR A 407 27.89 31.01 6.00
N SER A 408 28.42 31.41 4.83
CA SER A 408 29.12 30.44 3.96
C SER A 408 30.28 31.01 3.14
N LEU A 409 31.31 31.56 3.77
CA LEU A 409 32.60 31.80 3.10
C LEU A 409 33.78 31.55 4.06
N ALA A 410 34.33 30.34 4.02
CA ALA A 410 35.75 30.10 4.35
C ALA A 410 36.56 30.35 3.07
N PRO A 411 37.69 31.08 3.12
CA PRO A 411 38.46 31.43 1.92
C PRO A 411 39.17 30.20 1.37
N LYS A 412 38.88 29.83 0.11
CA LYS A 412 39.73 28.93 -0.67
C LYS A 412 40.97 29.70 -1.17
N PRO A 413 42.16 29.08 -1.21
CA PRO A 413 43.40 29.73 -1.65
C PRO A 413 43.35 30.06 -3.16
N PRO A 414 44.17 31.02 -3.63
CA PRO A 414 44.07 31.55 -4.98
C PRO A 414 44.48 30.52 -6.02
N HIS A 415 43.54 30.20 -6.93
CA HIS A 415 43.90 29.52 -8.18
C HIS A 415 44.48 30.55 -9.13
N GLN A 416 45.72 30.27 -9.54
CA GLN A 416 46.45 31.01 -10.55
C GLN A 416 45.65 31.04 -11.86
N GLU A 417 45.50 32.25 -12.40
CA GLU A 417 45.15 32.47 -13.80
C GLU A 417 46.24 31.85 -14.68
N THR A 418 45.92 30.77 -15.38
CA THR A 418 46.77 30.26 -16.46
C THR A 418 46.05 30.48 -17.78
N THR A 419 46.41 31.60 -18.39
CA THR A 419 46.49 31.89 -19.83
C THR A 419 46.13 30.74 -20.78
N MET A 420 45.18 31.03 -21.67
CA MET A 420 44.91 30.30 -22.90
C MET A 420 46.20 30.13 -23.73
N VAL A 421 46.62 28.87 -23.92
CA VAL A 421 47.52 28.48 -25.01
C VAL A 421 46.90 27.27 -25.70
N MET A 422 46.41 27.47 -26.92
CA MET A 422 46.04 26.40 -27.84
C MET A 422 47.25 25.49 -28.10
N ARG A 423 47.06 24.16 -28.06
CA ARG A 423 48.03 23.19 -28.60
C ARG A 423 47.52 22.58 -29.92
N PRO A 424 48.34 22.54 -31.00
CA PRO A 424 47.96 21.96 -32.31
C PRO A 424 47.71 20.44 -32.30
N VAL A 425 48.19 19.73 -31.28
CA VAL A 425 48.21 18.26 -31.20
C VAL A 425 46.82 17.65 -30.95
N THR A 426 45.96 18.35 -30.21
CA THR A 426 44.60 17.90 -29.85
C THR A 426 43.64 17.85 -31.04
N ASP A 427 43.82 18.74 -32.02
CA ASP A 427 42.96 18.79 -33.21
C ASP A 427 43.29 17.63 -34.19
N LEU A 428 44.57 17.24 -34.28
CA LEU A 428 44.99 16.08 -35.07
C LEU A 428 44.52 14.76 -34.43
N ALA A 429 44.65 14.60 -33.12
CA ALA A 429 44.15 13.43 -32.39
C ALA A 429 42.64 13.20 -32.61
N ASN A 430 41.86 14.28 -32.53
CA ASN A 430 40.40 14.26 -32.72
C ASN A 430 39.99 13.97 -34.18
N LYS A 431 40.79 14.39 -35.17
CA LYS A 431 40.59 14.06 -36.59
C LYS A 431 40.89 12.59 -36.86
N ILE A 432 41.98 12.06 -36.31
CA ILE A 432 42.36 10.65 -36.44
C ILE A 432 41.29 9.74 -35.83
N ALA A 433 40.84 10.04 -34.61
CA ALA A 433 39.83 9.23 -33.93
C ALA A 433 38.49 9.20 -34.68
N ARG A 434 38.03 10.35 -35.21
CA ARG A 434 36.81 10.44 -36.03
C ARG A 434 36.95 9.70 -37.38
N ALA A 435 38.11 9.80 -38.02
CA ALA A 435 38.39 9.10 -39.28
C ALA A 435 38.39 7.57 -39.10
N LEU A 436 38.98 7.06 -38.01
CA LEU A 436 38.98 5.64 -37.67
C LEU A 436 37.56 5.10 -37.43
N ILE A 437 36.72 5.85 -36.72
CA ILE A 437 35.32 5.47 -36.46
C ILE A 437 34.53 5.44 -37.77
N SER A 438 34.64 6.48 -38.60
CA SER A 438 33.96 6.56 -39.91
C SER A 438 34.36 5.43 -40.84
N ALA A 439 35.67 5.15 -40.96
CA ALA A 439 36.17 4.10 -41.84
C ALA A 439 35.79 2.69 -41.35
N SER A 440 35.69 2.48 -40.02
CA SER A 440 35.31 1.19 -39.44
C SER A 440 33.84 0.79 -39.67
N ASN A 441 32.94 1.75 -39.89
CA ASN A 441 31.53 1.50 -40.21
C ASN A 441 31.34 0.95 -41.62
N HIS A 442 32.30 1.15 -42.52
CA HIS A 442 32.26 0.68 -43.90
C HIS A 442 32.97 -0.68 -44.11
N ALA A 443 33.57 -1.27 -43.07
CA ALA A 443 34.30 -2.54 -43.15
C ALA A 443 33.49 -3.71 -42.55
N ILE A 444 33.62 -4.92 -43.10
CA ILE A 444 33.01 -6.16 -42.59
C ILE A 444 34.12 -7.08 -42.06
N PRO A 445 34.07 -7.54 -40.79
CA PRO A 445 33.07 -7.25 -39.77
C PRO A 445 33.21 -5.83 -39.21
N THR A 446 32.08 -5.15 -39.00
CA THR A 446 32.03 -3.78 -38.49
C THR A 446 32.76 -3.66 -37.16
N ARG A 447 33.60 -2.63 -37.02
CA ARG A 447 34.37 -2.33 -35.80
C ARG A 447 35.42 -3.36 -35.42
N LYS A 448 36.07 -4.05 -36.37
CA LYS A 448 37.34 -4.76 -36.14
C LYS A 448 38.49 -4.01 -36.82
N TRP A 449 39.72 -4.20 -36.31
CA TRP A 449 40.92 -3.65 -36.94
C TRP A 449 41.18 -4.34 -38.29
N THR A 450 41.34 -3.57 -39.36
CA THR A 450 41.54 -4.06 -40.73
C THR A 450 42.69 -3.34 -41.42
N PRO A 451 43.37 -3.97 -42.41
CA PRO A 451 44.45 -3.33 -43.17
C PRO A 451 44.02 -2.04 -43.90
N SER A 452 42.73 -1.89 -44.24
CA SER A 452 42.17 -0.66 -44.83
C SER A 452 42.17 0.54 -43.87
N LEU A 453 42.09 0.30 -42.55
CA LEU A 453 42.23 1.34 -41.53
C LEU A 453 43.68 1.81 -41.41
N GLU A 454 44.64 0.91 -41.56
CA GLU A 454 46.07 1.24 -41.59
C GLU A 454 46.40 2.14 -42.78
N GLN A 455 45.86 1.85 -43.97
CA GLN A 455 45.99 2.72 -45.14
C GLN A 455 45.42 4.14 -44.89
N THR A 456 44.35 4.26 -44.11
CA THR A 456 43.76 5.55 -43.73
C THR A 456 44.68 6.33 -42.80
N LEU A 457 45.34 5.65 -41.85
CA LEU A 457 46.35 6.27 -40.97
C LEU A 457 47.60 6.72 -41.72
N HIS A 458 48.03 5.95 -42.72
CA HIS A 458 49.12 6.33 -43.63
C HIS A 458 48.78 7.58 -44.44
N ARG A 459 47.56 7.70 -44.97
CA ARG A 459 47.10 8.90 -45.71
C ARG A 459 47.02 10.15 -44.83
N LEU A 460 46.78 9.98 -43.53
CA LEU A 460 46.71 11.07 -42.56
C LEU A 460 48.08 11.50 -42.00
N GLY A 461 49.18 10.89 -42.45
CA GLY A 461 50.54 11.28 -42.03
C GLY A 461 50.86 10.97 -40.55
N CYS A 462 50.18 9.99 -39.94
CA CYS A 462 50.27 9.73 -38.50
C CYS A 462 51.66 9.22 -38.03
N ARG A 463 52.52 8.77 -38.95
CA ARG A 463 53.84 8.19 -38.62
C ARG A 463 54.82 9.21 -38.05
N ASP A 464 54.87 10.42 -38.61
CA ASP A 464 55.89 11.41 -38.25
C ASP A 464 55.56 12.17 -36.95
N SER A 465 54.34 12.03 -36.43
CA SER A 465 53.83 12.72 -35.22
C SER A 465 53.52 11.77 -34.05
N LEU A 466 53.97 10.52 -34.13
CA LEU A 466 53.59 9.47 -33.19
C LEU A 466 54.37 9.61 -31.87
N SER A 467 53.69 10.09 -30.83
CA SER A 467 54.19 10.13 -29.46
C SER A 467 53.24 9.37 -28.53
N PRO A 468 53.70 8.81 -27.41
CA PRO A 468 52.83 8.10 -26.47
C PRO A 468 51.67 8.98 -25.95
N SER A 469 51.91 10.29 -25.79
CA SER A 469 50.88 11.27 -25.45
C SER A 469 49.80 11.47 -26.54
N MET A 470 50.19 11.41 -27.82
CA MET A 470 49.25 11.44 -28.95
C MET A 470 48.41 10.16 -28.98
N VAL A 471 49.02 9.00 -28.74
CA VAL A 471 48.30 7.72 -28.67
C VAL A 471 47.27 7.74 -27.53
N ALA A 472 47.65 8.23 -26.35
CA ALA A 472 46.74 8.41 -25.23
C ALA A 472 45.54 9.33 -25.57
N GLN A 473 45.79 10.48 -26.21
CA GLN A 473 44.74 11.42 -26.62
C GLN A 473 43.78 10.84 -27.66
N VAL A 474 44.28 10.09 -28.65
CA VAL A 474 43.43 9.42 -29.65
C VAL A 474 42.52 8.37 -28.99
N ILE A 475 43.04 7.65 -27.99
CA ILE A 475 42.29 6.64 -27.24
C ILE A 475 41.23 7.32 -26.34
N ASP A 476 41.61 8.34 -25.57
CA ASP A 476 40.74 8.96 -24.57
C ASP A 476 39.62 9.82 -25.18
N SER A 477 39.85 10.49 -26.33
CA SER A 477 38.87 11.39 -26.93
C SER A 477 37.61 10.69 -27.46
N PHE A 478 37.76 9.65 -28.30
CA PHE A 478 36.60 9.02 -28.97
C PHE A 478 36.68 7.49 -29.10
N LEU A 479 37.82 6.86 -28.82
CA LEU A 479 37.95 5.39 -28.92
C LEU A 479 37.76 4.68 -27.57
N SER A 480 37.56 5.43 -26.48
CA SER A 480 37.39 4.88 -25.12
C SER A 480 36.25 3.86 -25.02
N THR A 481 35.19 4.02 -25.83
CA THR A 481 34.04 3.10 -25.94
C THR A 481 34.19 2.01 -27.02
N HIS A 482 35.28 2.02 -27.81
CA HIS A 482 35.51 1.15 -28.97
C HIS A 482 36.79 0.31 -28.81
N HIS A 483 36.70 -0.77 -28.02
CA HIS A 483 37.84 -1.56 -27.56
C HIS A 483 38.71 -2.20 -28.65
N SER A 484 38.10 -2.67 -29.73
CA SER A 484 38.79 -3.35 -30.83
C SER A 484 39.61 -2.38 -31.68
N LEU A 485 39.10 -1.17 -31.87
CA LEU A 485 39.79 -0.09 -32.58
C LEU A 485 40.87 0.54 -31.69
N ALA A 486 40.60 0.73 -30.40
CA ALA A 486 41.59 1.21 -29.44
C ALA A 486 42.77 0.24 -29.31
N LEU A 487 42.49 -1.07 -29.14
CA LEU A 487 43.53 -2.10 -29.05
C LEU A 487 44.28 -2.29 -30.38
N GLY A 488 43.58 -2.21 -31.52
CA GLY A 488 44.18 -2.25 -32.85
C GLY A 488 45.13 -1.09 -33.09
N PHE A 489 44.73 0.14 -32.74
CA PHE A 489 45.56 1.34 -32.87
C PHE A 489 46.77 1.29 -31.94
N PHE A 490 46.59 0.83 -30.70
CA PHE A 490 47.67 0.64 -29.73
C PHE A 490 48.71 -0.39 -30.22
N ASN A 491 48.26 -1.52 -30.77
CA ASN A 491 49.15 -2.55 -31.32
C ASN A 491 49.86 -2.08 -32.59
N TRP A 492 49.16 -1.38 -33.50
CA TRP A 492 49.75 -0.82 -34.72
C TRP A 492 50.83 0.22 -34.41
N ALA A 493 50.60 1.09 -33.42
CA ALA A 493 51.61 2.04 -32.94
C ALA A 493 52.88 1.31 -32.47
N SER A 494 52.74 0.21 -31.74
CA SER A 494 53.88 -0.60 -31.25
C SER A 494 54.68 -1.31 -32.36
N GLN A 495 54.13 -1.43 -33.57
CA GLN A 495 54.81 -2.03 -34.73
C GLN A 495 55.58 -1.00 -35.57
N GLN A 496 55.49 0.29 -35.23
CA GLN A 496 56.21 1.33 -35.96
C GLN A 496 57.69 1.38 -35.53
N PRO A 497 58.62 1.58 -36.48
CA PRO A 497 60.05 1.60 -36.17
C PRO A 497 60.41 2.78 -35.25
N GLY A 498 61.08 2.48 -34.13
CA GLY A 498 61.55 3.48 -33.17
C GLY A 498 60.52 3.94 -32.12
N PHE A 499 59.31 3.39 -32.11
CA PHE A 499 58.26 3.76 -31.15
C PHE A 499 58.11 2.73 -30.02
N SER A 500 58.04 3.22 -28.77
CA SER A 500 57.69 2.43 -27.59
C SER A 500 56.63 3.16 -26.75
N HIS A 501 55.73 2.38 -26.15
CA HIS A 501 54.70 2.88 -25.26
C HIS A 501 55.28 3.30 -23.90
N ASP A 502 54.67 4.32 -23.28
CA ASP A 502 55.03 4.81 -21.95
C ASP A 502 53.87 4.59 -20.96
N SER A 503 54.03 5.01 -19.71
CA SER A 503 52.97 4.87 -18.70
C SER A 503 51.65 5.52 -19.17
N VAL A 504 51.68 6.67 -19.83
CA VAL A 504 50.49 7.42 -20.22
C VAL A 504 49.67 6.66 -21.27
N SER A 505 50.32 6.10 -22.30
CA SER A 505 49.61 5.32 -23.32
C SER A 505 49.03 4.01 -22.77
N TYR A 506 49.74 3.35 -21.83
CA TYR A 506 49.23 2.18 -21.11
C TYR A 506 48.03 2.51 -20.20
N GLN A 507 48.01 3.68 -19.56
CA GLN A 507 46.89 4.11 -18.72
C GLN A 507 45.60 4.32 -19.53
N SER A 508 45.67 4.97 -20.71
CA SER A 508 44.50 5.22 -21.56
C SER A 508 43.93 3.94 -22.17
N ILE A 509 44.77 3.00 -22.64
CA ILE A 509 44.28 1.72 -23.17
C ILE A 509 43.67 0.84 -22.06
N LEU A 510 44.27 0.80 -20.87
CA LEU A 510 43.72 0.04 -19.74
C LEU A 510 42.37 0.61 -19.28
N LYS A 511 42.20 1.94 -19.29
CA LYS A 511 40.90 2.59 -19.04
C LYS A 511 39.86 2.18 -20.09
N SER A 512 40.19 2.26 -21.38
CA SER A 512 39.28 1.86 -22.48
C SER A 512 38.88 0.38 -22.43
N LEU A 513 39.83 -0.52 -22.16
CA LEU A 513 39.57 -1.95 -22.01
C LEU A 513 38.75 -2.27 -20.75
N SER A 514 38.92 -1.47 -19.68
CA SER A 514 38.09 -1.57 -18.48
C SER A 514 36.65 -1.15 -18.75
N PHE A 515 36.41 -0.07 -19.50
CA PHE A 515 35.05 0.35 -19.89
C PHE A 515 34.33 -0.71 -20.74
N SER A 516 35.07 -1.37 -21.63
CA SER A 516 34.55 -2.37 -22.56
C SER A 516 34.60 -3.81 -22.06
N ARG A 517 35.09 -4.05 -20.84
CA ARG A 517 35.10 -5.35 -20.14
C ARG A 517 35.85 -6.47 -20.89
N GLN A 518 36.92 -6.11 -21.62
CA GLN A 518 37.76 -7.08 -22.34
C GLN A 518 38.83 -7.68 -21.42
N PHE A 519 38.43 -8.61 -20.54
CA PHE A 519 39.27 -9.10 -19.43
C PHE A 519 40.54 -9.83 -19.86
N ASN A 520 40.52 -10.59 -20.96
CA ASN A 520 41.69 -11.33 -21.45
C ASN A 520 42.78 -10.38 -21.97
N ALA A 521 42.38 -9.36 -22.73
CA ALA A 521 43.31 -8.34 -23.23
C ALA A 521 43.88 -7.51 -22.07
N LEU A 522 43.05 -7.20 -21.07
CA LEU A 522 43.45 -6.48 -19.88
C LEU A 522 44.50 -7.25 -19.05
N GLU A 523 44.34 -8.56 -18.89
CA GLU A 523 45.32 -9.41 -18.18
C GLU A 523 46.67 -9.48 -18.92
N ILE A 524 46.65 -9.61 -20.24
CA ILE A 524 47.87 -9.63 -21.06
C ILE A 524 48.64 -8.31 -20.94
N LEU A 525 47.94 -7.18 -21.04
CA LEU A 525 48.57 -5.85 -20.92
C LEU A 525 49.08 -5.58 -19.50
N LEU A 526 48.37 -6.02 -18.45
CA LEU A 526 48.86 -5.91 -17.07
C LEU A 526 50.15 -6.72 -16.84
N LYS A 527 50.26 -7.91 -17.44
CA LYS A 527 51.51 -8.69 -17.42
C LYS A 527 52.66 -7.97 -18.14
N GLN A 528 52.38 -7.27 -19.24
CA GLN A 528 53.38 -6.47 -19.96
C GLN A 528 53.82 -5.24 -19.16
N VAL A 529 52.89 -4.49 -18.55
CA VAL A 529 53.19 -3.38 -17.64
C VAL A 529 54.11 -3.83 -16.51
N LYS A 530 53.86 -5.03 -15.97
CA LYS A 530 54.69 -5.66 -14.92
C LYS A 530 56.08 -6.02 -15.42
N ALA A 531 56.20 -6.62 -16.60
CA ALA A 531 57.49 -6.96 -17.20
C ALA A 531 58.36 -5.71 -17.49
N GLN A 532 57.71 -4.58 -17.79
CA GLN A 532 58.36 -3.31 -18.11
C GLN A 532 58.55 -2.37 -16.89
N LYS A 533 58.08 -2.76 -15.69
CA LYS A 533 58.16 -1.97 -14.44
C LYS A 533 57.62 -0.52 -14.55
N LEU A 534 56.53 -0.33 -15.30
CA LEU A 534 55.90 0.99 -15.44
C LEU A 534 55.02 1.33 -14.22
N SER A 535 55.09 2.58 -13.74
CA SER A 535 54.22 3.08 -12.66
C SER A 535 52.87 3.54 -13.22
N LEU A 536 51.77 2.92 -12.79
CA LEU A 536 50.41 3.33 -13.15
C LEU A 536 49.80 4.19 -12.05
N ASP A 537 48.93 5.13 -12.44
CA ASP A 537 48.17 5.97 -11.51
C ASP A 537 47.10 5.16 -10.73
N SER A 538 46.88 5.54 -9.47
CA SER A 538 45.88 4.94 -8.56
C SER A 538 44.46 4.97 -9.14
N SER A 539 44.14 5.97 -9.97
CA SER A 539 42.84 6.06 -10.66
C SER A 539 42.62 4.90 -11.65
N VAL A 540 43.67 4.43 -12.34
CA VAL A 540 43.58 3.38 -13.35
C VAL A 540 43.28 2.04 -12.70
N TYR A 541 43.95 1.74 -11.58
CA TYR A 541 43.65 0.56 -10.77
C TYR A 541 42.21 0.57 -10.25
N ARG A 542 41.68 1.74 -9.85
CA ARG A 542 40.27 1.88 -9.44
C ARG A 542 39.30 1.50 -10.57
N PHE A 543 39.55 1.97 -11.79
CA PHE A 543 38.71 1.60 -12.96
C PHE A 543 38.80 0.10 -13.28
N ILE A 544 40.00 -0.48 -13.21
CA ILE A 544 40.23 -1.90 -13.48
C ILE A 544 39.49 -2.77 -12.46
N ILE A 545 39.72 -2.53 -11.16
CA ILE A 545 39.08 -3.29 -10.08
C ILE A 545 37.56 -3.15 -10.16
N SER A 546 37.04 -1.93 -10.39
CA SER A 546 35.59 -1.71 -10.56
C SER A 546 35.02 -2.49 -11.76
N SER A 547 35.74 -2.52 -12.88
CA SER A 547 35.32 -3.29 -14.07
C SER A 547 35.34 -4.80 -13.81
N LEU A 548 36.38 -5.31 -13.13
CA LEU A 548 36.51 -6.73 -12.79
C LEU A 548 35.42 -7.19 -11.80
N ILE A 549 35.08 -6.37 -10.80
CA ILE A 549 33.95 -6.63 -9.89
C ILE A 549 32.64 -6.70 -10.68
N LYS A 550 32.36 -5.71 -11.53
CA LYS A 550 31.16 -5.69 -12.40
C LYS A 550 31.11 -6.86 -13.38
N GLY A 551 32.28 -7.39 -13.74
CA GLY A 551 32.45 -8.56 -14.62
C GLY A 551 32.36 -9.92 -13.93
N LYS A 552 32.10 -9.99 -12.62
CA LYS A 552 32.16 -11.22 -11.81
C LYS A 552 33.52 -11.95 -11.90
N LYS A 553 34.61 -11.20 -12.09
CA LYS A 553 36.00 -11.71 -12.06
C LYS A 553 36.68 -11.26 -10.77
N THR A 554 36.07 -11.60 -9.63
CA THR A 554 36.44 -11.12 -8.29
C THR A 554 37.81 -11.60 -7.82
N GLN A 555 38.21 -12.82 -8.17
CA GLN A 555 39.56 -13.32 -7.87
C GLN A 555 40.65 -12.51 -8.58
N ASN A 556 40.44 -12.13 -9.83
CA ASN A 556 41.36 -11.28 -10.57
C ASN A 556 41.38 -9.86 -9.98
N ALA A 557 40.22 -9.34 -9.56
CA ALA A 557 40.13 -8.06 -8.86
C ALA A 557 40.94 -8.06 -7.55
N PHE A 558 40.92 -9.17 -6.79
CA PHE A 558 41.74 -9.33 -5.60
C PHE A 558 43.24 -9.33 -5.93
N TRP A 559 43.68 -10.06 -6.95
CA TRP A 559 45.10 -10.07 -7.33
C TRP A 559 45.59 -8.68 -7.73
N VAL A 560 44.82 -7.95 -8.52
CA VAL A 560 45.14 -6.55 -8.87
C VAL A 560 45.17 -5.67 -7.61
N PHE A 561 44.22 -5.85 -6.68
CA PHE A 561 44.23 -5.14 -5.40
C PHE A 561 45.48 -5.46 -4.56
N TYR A 562 45.89 -6.73 -4.50
CA TYR A 562 47.02 -7.20 -3.71
C TYR A 562 48.37 -6.80 -4.33
N GLU A 563 48.44 -6.68 -5.66
CA GLU A 563 49.64 -6.28 -6.39
C GLU A 563 49.96 -4.78 -6.27
N VAL A 564 48.97 -3.92 -5.98
CA VAL A 564 49.21 -2.49 -5.70
C VAL A 564 49.91 -2.37 -4.33
N ASN A 565 51.23 -2.22 -4.35
CA ASN A 565 52.12 -2.28 -3.18
C ASN A 565 52.47 -0.89 -2.58
N SER A 566 51.63 0.13 -2.75
CA SER A 566 51.81 1.52 -2.25
C SER A 566 50.45 2.15 -1.87
N PRO A 567 50.40 3.28 -1.12
CA PRO A 567 49.45 3.50 -0.03
C PRO A 567 47.99 3.50 -0.53
N ARG A 568 47.27 2.42 -0.23
CA ARG A 568 45.88 2.14 -0.66
C ARG A 568 44.82 3.10 -0.12
N ALA A 569 45.22 4.17 0.58
CA ALA A 569 44.39 5.32 0.91
C ALA A 569 43.89 6.07 -0.35
N GLU A 570 44.54 5.88 -1.51
CA GLU A 570 44.17 6.53 -2.78
C GLU A 570 43.13 5.76 -3.62
N LEU A 571 42.87 4.48 -3.34
CA LEU A 571 41.90 3.66 -4.10
C LEU A 571 40.43 3.99 -3.76
N GLY A 572 40.20 4.61 -2.59
CA GLY A 572 38.91 5.05 -2.09
C GLY A 572 38.14 3.95 -1.33
N ALA A 573 37.49 4.35 -0.23
CA ALA A 573 36.73 3.46 0.66
C ALA A 573 35.64 2.67 -0.07
N ASP A 574 34.94 3.30 -1.02
CA ASP A 574 33.85 2.65 -1.78
C ASP A 574 34.30 1.44 -2.58
N LEU A 575 35.48 1.52 -3.20
CA LEU A 575 36.02 0.44 -4.03
C LEU A 575 36.43 -0.75 -3.15
N CYS A 576 37.11 -0.49 -2.04
CA CYS A 576 37.52 -1.50 -1.08
C CYS A 576 36.31 -2.21 -0.45
N ASN A 577 35.27 -1.46 -0.06
CA ASN A 577 34.02 -2.04 0.43
C ASN A 577 33.27 -2.84 -0.64
N SER A 578 33.29 -2.39 -1.91
CA SER A 578 32.69 -3.13 -3.03
C SER A 578 33.44 -4.43 -3.32
N LEU A 579 34.78 -4.42 -3.25
CA LEU A 579 35.61 -5.61 -3.41
C LEU A 579 35.36 -6.59 -2.25
N LEU A 580 35.30 -6.10 -1.02
CA LEU A 580 35.02 -6.90 0.17
C LEU A 580 33.65 -7.60 0.04
N ALA A 581 32.60 -6.87 -0.33
CA ALA A 581 31.26 -7.42 -0.57
C ALA A 581 31.25 -8.48 -1.69
N ALA A 582 31.94 -8.21 -2.80
CA ALA A 582 31.99 -9.12 -3.95
C ALA A 582 32.75 -10.41 -3.61
N LEU A 583 33.88 -10.34 -2.89
CA LEU A 583 34.64 -11.52 -2.47
C LEU A 583 33.86 -12.42 -1.52
N VAL A 584 33.09 -11.83 -0.60
CA VAL A 584 32.22 -12.59 0.31
C VAL A 584 31.08 -13.25 -0.45
N SER A 585 30.46 -12.54 -1.41
CA SER A 585 29.33 -13.05 -2.20
C SER A 585 29.73 -14.20 -3.13
N ASP A 586 30.92 -14.14 -3.72
CA ASP A 586 31.45 -15.17 -4.63
C ASP A 586 32.13 -16.35 -3.88
N GLY A 587 32.21 -16.29 -2.55
CA GLY A 587 32.71 -17.37 -1.70
C GLY A 587 34.22 -17.37 -1.44
N TYR A 588 34.96 -16.32 -1.82
CA TYR A 588 36.42 -16.21 -1.66
C TYR A 588 36.82 -15.64 -0.27
N TYR A 589 36.47 -16.35 0.80
CA TYR A 589 36.56 -15.83 2.18
C TYR A 589 37.98 -15.49 2.66
N GLY A 590 38.97 -16.36 2.40
CA GLY A 590 40.36 -16.10 2.80
C GLY A 590 40.98 -14.89 2.09
N HIS A 591 40.45 -14.51 0.92
CA HIS A 591 40.82 -13.27 0.23
C HIS A 591 40.13 -12.06 0.87
N ALA A 592 38.85 -12.21 1.24
CA ALA A 592 38.08 -11.16 1.93
C ALA A 592 38.70 -10.79 3.30
N GLU A 593 39.18 -11.76 4.08
CA GLU A 593 39.88 -11.52 5.35
C GLU A 593 41.15 -10.67 5.15
N LYS A 594 41.96 -10.98 4.13
CA LYS A 594 43.16 -10.18 3.80
C LYS A 594 42.81 -8.75 3.38
N VAL A 595 41.72 -8.56 2.63
CA VAL A 595 41.23 -7.22 2.27
C VAL A 595 40.76 -6.47 3.52
N PHE A 596 40.03 -7.15 4.42
CA PHE A 596 39.56 -6.58 5.67
C PHE A 596 40.72 -6.17 6.59
N ASP A 597 41.71 -7.04 6.79
CA ASP A 597 42.89 -6.76 7.63
C ASP A 597 43.68 -5.58 7.11
N GLU A 598 43.86 -5.49 5.79
CA GLU A 598 44.50 -4.34 5.13
C GLU A 598 43.69 -3.05 5.31
N MET A 599 42.37 -3.09 5.11
CA MET A 599 41.50 -1.94 5.37
C MET A 599 41.57 -1.51 6.84
N PHE A 600 41.63 -2.47 7.76
CA PHE A 600 41.65 -2.24 9.20
C PHE A 600 42.97 -1.63 9.69
N GLN A 601 44.11 -2.13 9.21
CA GLN A 601 45.45 -1.62 9.55
C GLN A 601 45.67 -0.21 9.01
N LYS A 602 45.10 0.11 7.84
CA LYS A 602 45.31 1.41 7.17
C LYS A 602 44.23 2.46 7.48
N GLY A 603 43.19 2.11 8.25
CA GLY A 603 42.15 3.05 8.66
C GLY A 603 41.20 3.47 7.54
N VAL A 604 40.92 2.58 6.58
CA VAL A 604 39.94 2.84 5.51
C VAL A 604 38.52 2.71 6.07
N ALA A 605 37.63 3.64 5.72
CA ALA A 605 36.24 3.64 6.20
C ALA A 605 35.46 2.40 5.69
N PHE A 606 34.65 1.83 6.57
CA PHE A 606 33.78 0.69 6.30
C PHE A 606 32.35 1.19 6.11
N ASN A 607 31.69 0.77 5.03
CA ASN A 607 30.28 1.04 4.82
C ASN A 607 29.40 -0.16 5.18
N THR A 608 28.10 0.08 5.32
CA THR A 608 27.13 -0.94 5.75
C THR A 608 27.12 -2.19 4.88
N ILE A 609 27.32 -2.06 3.57
CA ILE A 609 27.22 -3.19 2.62
C ILE A 609 28.49 -4.05 2.67
N GLY A 610 29.67 -3.44 2.55
CA GLY A 610 30.96 -4.14 2.53
C GLY A 610 31.24 -4.85 3.84
N PHE A 611 31.19 -4.10 4.95
CA PHE A 611 31.44 -4.66 6.27
C PHE A 611 30.28 -5.53 6.76
N GLY A 612 29.03 -5.19 6.42
CA GLY A 612 27.86 -5.99 6.78
C GLY A 612 27.89 -7.40 6.19
N LEU A 613 28.21 -7.55 4.90
CA LEU A 613 28.32 -8.87 4.28
C LEU A 613 29.50 -9.67 4.86
N PHE A 614 30.63 -9.01 5.08
CA PHE A 614 31.78 -9.61 5.75
C PHE A 614 31.43 -10.12 7.15
N ILE A 615 30.77 -9.30 7.99
CA ILE A 615 30.40 -9.71 9.35
C ILE A 615 29.31 -10.79 9.35
N TRP A 616 28.36 -10.78 8.40
CA TRP A 616 27.37 -11.85 8.24
C TRP A 616 28.06 -13.19 8.03
N ARG A 617 29.04 -13.22 7.11
CA ARG A 617 29.84 -14.41 6.84
C ARG A 617 30.71 -14.82 8.01
N PHE A 618 31.32 -13.86 8.70
CA PHE A 618 32.14 -14.12 9.88
C PHE A 618 31.30 -14.62 11.05
N SER A 619 30.06 -14.13 11.23
CA SER A 619 29.11 -14.62 12.23
C SER A 619 28.67 -16.06 11.96
N LYS A 620 28.67 -16.47 10.68
CA LYS A 620 28.35 -17.85 10.27
C LYS A 620 29.42 -18.86 10.75
N ASN A 621 30.71 -18.53 10.67
CA ASN A 621 31.80 -19.50 10.95
C ASN A 621 32.71 -19.15 12.14
N GLY A 622 32.70 -17.90 12.60
CA GLY A 622 33.60 -17.37 13.61
C GLY A 622 32.98 -17.31 15.00
N GLU A 623 33.83 -17.14 16.00
CA GLU A 623 33.41 -16.94 17.38
C GLU A 623 32.70 -15.59 17.56
N LEU A 624 31.59 -15.61 18.30
CA LEU A 624 30.78 -14.41 18.55
C LEU A 624 31.56 -13.32 19.31
N SER A 625 32.48 -13.71 20.20
CA SER A 625 33.38 -12.79 20.91
C SER A 625 34.21 -11.94 19.94
N LYS A 626 34.75 -12.57 18.89
CA LYS A 626 35.55 -11.91 17.87
C LYS A 626 34.70 -11.05 16.93
N VAL A 627 33.47 -11.48 16.62
CA VAL A 627 32.46 -10.65 15.91
C VAL A 627 32.20 -9.34 16.67
N LEU A 628 31.95 -9.44 17.98
CA LEU A 628 31.68 -8.28 18.84
C LEU A 628 32.90 -7.37 18.98
N SER A 629 34.11 -7.91 19.15
CA SER A 629 35.33 -7.08 19.21
C SER A 629 35.57 -6.32 17.89
N LEU A 630 35.29 -6.95 16.75
CA LEU A 630 35.42 -6.29 15.45
C LEU A 630 34.39 -5.17 15.28
N LEU A 631 33.17 -5.34 15.79
CA LEU A 631 32.13 -4.30 15.78
C LEU A 631 32.52 -3.10 16.65
N ASP A 632 33.07 -3.35 17.84
CA ASP A 632 33.49 -2.28 18.75
C ASP A 632 34.67 -1.48 18.17
N GLU A 633 35.63 -2.15 17.53
CA GLU A 633 36.77 -1.50 16.87
C GLU A 633 36.36 -0.71 15.62
N VAL A 634 35.44 -1.23 14.80
CA VAL A 634 34.90 -0.49 13.64
C VAL A 634 34.03 0.68 14.08
N LYS A 635 33.24 0.54 15.15
CA LYS A 635 32.42 1.63 15.70
C LYS A 635 33.28 2.78 16.24
N LYS A 636 34.41 2.49 16.89
CA LYS A 636 35.35 3.52 17.36
C LYS A 636 35.98 4.32 16.22
N LYS A 637 36.24 3.66 15.07
CA LYS A 637 36.91 4.30 13.92
C LYS A 637 35.95 4.95 12.91
N ASN A 638 34.72 4.45 12.74
CA ASN A 638 33.77 4.85 11.68
C ASN A 638 32.36 5.16 12.23
N SER A 639 32.23 6.15 13.11
CA SER A 639 30.99 6.40 13.87
C SER A 639 29.76 6.85 13.05
N SER A 640 29.90 7.21 11.76
CA SER A 640 28.81 7.80 10.97
C SER A 640 28.32 7.02 9.72
N GLU A 641 29.05 6.03 9.20
CA GLU A 641 28.73 5.40 7.90
C GLU A 641 28.04 4.01 7.99
N VAL A 642 28.07 3.37 9.16
CA VAL A 642 27.54 2.01 9.35
C VAL A 642 26.16 2.06 10.01
N ASN A 643 25.13 1.57 9.31
CA ASN A 643 23.77 1.48 9.83
C ASN A 643 23.67 0.37 10.88
N GLY A 644 23.49 0.76 12.13
CA GLY A 644 23.50 -0.18 13.24
C GLY A 644 22.38 -1.23 13.22
N SER A 645 21.23 -0.93 12.60
CA SER A 645 20.11 -1.86 12.49
C SER A 645 20.38 -2.95 11.44
N ILE A 646 20.94 -2.57 10.29
CA ILE A 646 21.31 -3.52 9.23
C ILE A 646 22.45 -4.44 9.70
N MET A 647 23.41 -3.91 10.44
CA MET A 647 24.47 -4.74 11.04
C MET A 647 23.90 -5.77 12.02
N ALA A 648 22.98 -5.35 12.90
CA ALA A 648 22.33 -6.26 13.83
C ALA A 648 21.55 -7.36 13.12
N LEU A 649 20.84 -7.02 12.05
CA LEU A 649 20.14 -7.97 11.19
C LEU A 649 21.09 -9.01 10.59
N LEU A 650 22.21 -8.55 10.02
CA LEU A 650 23.18 -9.41 9.34
C LEU A 650 23.93 -10.34 10.31
N ILE A 651 24.27 -9.89 11.51
CA ILE A 651 24.90 -10.76 12.54
C ILE A 651 23.92 -11.86 12.96
N VAL A 652 22.70 -11.47 13.31
CA VAL A 652 21.63 -12.38 13.72
C VAL A 652 21.32 -13.41 12.63
N HIS A 653 21.20 -12.96 11.38
CA HIS A 653 20.97 -13.85 10.24
C HIS A 653 22.13 -14.84 10.02
N GLY A 654 23.38 -14.40 10.20
CA GLY A 654 24.55 -15.27 10.11
C GLY A 654 24.56 -16.37 11.18
N LEU A 655 24.22 -16.03 12.43
CA LEU A 655 24.14 -16.98 13.55
C LEU A 655 23.00 -17.98 13.37
N CYS A 656 21.81 -17.50 12.99
CA CYS A 656 20.65 -18.36 12.73
C CYS A 656 20.89 -19.32 11.55
N PHE A 657 21.57 -18.86 10.48
CA PHE A 657 21.92 -19.71 9.35
C PHE A 657 22.86 -20.87 9.76
N SER A 658 23.68 -20.68 10.79
CA SER A 658 24.57 -21.71 11.33
C SER A 658 23.95 -22.54 12.46
N SER A 659 22.64 -22.46 12.66
CA SER A 659 21.94 -23.14 13.76
C SER A 659 22.49 -22.81 15.15
N ARG A 660 22.81 -21.52 15.36
CA ARG A 660 23.26 -20.96 16.65
C ARG A 660 22.19 -20.01 17.21
N GLU A 661 20.96 -20.49 17.35
CA GLU A 661 19.77 -19.69 17.67
C GLU A 661 19.83 -19.09 19.09
N SER A 662 20.36 -19.85 20.06
CA SER A 662 20.55 -19.39 21.45
C SER A 662 21.51 -18.20 21.53
N GLU A 663 22.58 -18.23 20.74
CA GLU A 663 23.50 -17.10 20.62
C GLU A 663 22.85 -15.91 19.91
N ALA A 664 22.05 -16.16 18.87
CA ALA A 664 21.31 -15.12 18.16
C ALA A 664 20.28 -14.42 19.07
N LEU A 665 19.67 -15.14 20.02
CA LEU A 665 18.76 -14.55 21.01
C LEU A 665 19.49 -13.66 22.02
N TRP A 666 20.66 -14.10 22.47
CA TRP A 666 21.49 -13.35 23.41
C TRP A 666 22.07 -12.09 22.75
N VAL A 667 22.56 -12.21 21.50
CA VAL A 667 23.21 -11.11 20.79
C VAL A 667 22.25 -9.95 20.52
N LEU A 668 20.94 -10.18 20.44
CA LEU A 668 19.94 -9.12 20.24
C LEU A 668 19.96 -8.06 21.37
N ASP A 669 20.19 -8.47 22.61
CA ASP A 669 20.29 -7.54 23.74
C ASP A 669 21.69 -6.91 23.80
N GLU A 670 22.71 -7.70 23.47
CA GLU A 670 24.12 -7.30 23.50
C GLU A 670 24.50 -6.29 22.40
N LEU A 671 23.85 -6.37 21.24
CA LEU A 671 23.96 -5.37 20.18
C LEU A 671 23.26 -4.07 20.57
N ARG A 672 22.12 -4.17 21.27
CA ARG A 672 21.37 -3.01 21.75
C ARG A 672 22.14 -2.23 22.80
N SER A 673 22.81 -2.91 23.73
CA SER A 673 23.70 -2.25 24.71
C SER A 673 24.87 -1.52 24.04
N ARG A 674 25.34 -2.04 22.89
CA ARG A 674 26.35 -1.40 22.02
C ARG A 674 25.78 -0.36 21.06
N GLY A 675 24.51 0.02 21.14
CA GLY A 675 23.91 1.04 20.28
C GLY A 675 23.55 0.59 18.85
N PHE A 676 23.71 -0.70 18.53
CA PHE A 676 23.21 -1.32 17.31
C PHE A 676 21.78 -1.80 17.56
N LYS A 677 20.78 -0.97 17.23
CA LYS A 677 19.36 -1.25 17.54
C LYS A 677 18.78 -2.29 16.56
N PRO A 678 18.55 -3.56 16.96
CA PRO A 678 17.96 -4.54 16.06
C PRO A 678 16.51 -4.16 15.75
N ASP A 679 16.15 -4.26 14.47
CA ASP A 679 14.82 -3.93 13.97
C ASP A 679 13.88 -5.15 13.99
N PHE A 680 12.66 -4.98 13.48
CA PHE A 680 11.67 -6.04 13.42
C PHE A 680 12.17 -7.29 12.69
N ILE A 681 12.95 -7.10 11.62
CA ILE A 681 13.41 -8.17 10.75
C ILE A 681 14.43 -9.04 11.50
N ALA A 682 15.30 -8.44 12.32
CA ALA A 682 16.23 -9.19 13.16
C ALA A 682 15.49 -10.11 14.17
N TYR A 683 14.47 -9.60 14.87
CA TYR A 683 13.67 -10.42 15.78
C TYR A 683 12.87 -11.52 15.06
N ARG A 684 12.38 -11.25 13.84
CA ARG A 684 11.68 -12.23 13.01
C ARG A 684 12.59 -13.39 12.62
N ILE A 685 13.83 -13.12 12.23
CA ILE A 685 14.80 -14.16 11.83
C ILE A 685 15.12 -15.10 13.01
N VAL A 686 15.31 -14.57 14.21
CA VAL A 686 15.50 -15.40 15.42
C VAL A 686 14.26 -16.24 15.72
N ALA A 687 13.07 -15.65 15.67
CA ALA A 687 11.83 -16.37 15.90
C ALA A 687 11.61 -17.52 14.90
N GLU A 688 11.98 -17.30 13.64
CA GLU A 688 11.87 -18.28 12.57
C GLU A 688 12.91 -19.40 12.72
N ALA A 689 14.13 -19.08 13.15
CA ALA A 689 15.14 -20.09 13.43
C ALA A 689 14.73 -21.01 14.61
N PHE A 690 14.14 -20.47 15.67
CA PHE A 690 13.55 -21.29 16.75
C PHE A 690 12.31 -22.08 16.32
N ARG A 691 11.63 -21.67 15.24
CA ARG A 691 10.51 -22.44 14.64
C ARG A 691 11.05 -23.71 13.98
N THR A 692 12.16 -23.62 13.26
CA THR A 692 12.78 -24.79 12.62
C THR A 692 13.36 -25.80 13.62
N THR A 693 13.72 -25.35 14.82
CA THR A 693 14.21 -26.21 15.92
C THR A 693 13.12 -26.65 16.91
N ASN A 694 11.86 -26.26 16.69
CA ASN A 694 10.67 -26.60 17.49
C ASN A 694 10.70 -26.14 18.97
N SER A 695 11.42 -25.05 19.26
CA SER A 695 11.59 -24.55 20.63
C SER A 695 10.50 -23.53 21.02
N VAL A 696 9.44 -24.00 21.67
CA VAL A 696 8.23 -23.20 21.99
C VAL A 696 8.50 -22.12 23.06
N VAL A 697 9.38 -22.38 24.01
CA VAL A 697 9.65 -21.48 25.16
C VAL A 697 10.45 -20.25 24.73
N GLU A 698 11.51 -20.45 23.96
CA GLU A 698 12.36 -19.39 23.42
C GLU A 698 11.59 -18.53 22.41
N ARG A 699 10.67 -19.14 21.64
CA ARG A 699 9.76 -18.41 20.75
C ARG A 699 8.85 -17.44 21.50
N ALA A 700 8.26 -17.88 22.62
CA ALA A 700 7.45 -17.03 23.48
C ALA A 700 8.28 -15.90 24.10
N LEU A 701 9.55 -16.16 24.45
CA LEU A 701 10.48 -15.15 24.97
C LEU A 701 10.85 -14.09 23.92
N VAL A 702 11.08 -14.48 22.66
CA VAL A 702 11.34 -13.55 21.54
C VAL A 702 10.13 -12.64 21.30
N LEU A 703 8.92 -13.20 21.32
CA LEU A 703 7.67 -12.45 21.17
C LEU A 703 7.41 -11.51 22.36
N LYS A 704 7.74 -11.92 23.59
CA LYS A 704 7.67 -11.08 24.78
C LYS A 704 8.68 -9.93 24.73
N LYS A 705 9.91 -10.18 24.24
CA LYS A 705 10.91 -9.13 24.00
C LYS A 705 10.48 -8.16 22.90
N LYS A 706 9.91 -8.66 21.80
CA LYS A 706 9.30 -7.84 20.73
C LYS A 706 8.24 -6.89 21.28
N LYS A 707 7.37 -7.37 22.18
CA LYS A 707 6.33 -6.58 22.87
C LYS A 707 6.89 -5.48 23.78
N LYS A 708 7.99 -5.75 24.50
CA LYS A 708 8.60 -4.80 25.45
C LYS A 708 9.39 -3.66 24.76
N LEU A 709 9.73 -3.83 23.49
CA LEU A 709 10.66 -2.95 22.76
C LEU A 709 10.02 -2.09 21.67
N GLY A 710 8.68 -2.08 21.57
CA GLY A 710 7.94 -1.10 20.76
C GLY A 710 8.08 -1.26 19.23
N VAL A 711 8.44 -2.45 18.75
CA VAL A 711 8.62 -2.68 17.31
C VAL A 711 7.32 -3.17 16.69
N ALA A 712 6.51 -2.25 16.18
CA ALA A 712 5.22 -2.53 15.52
C ALA A 712 5.44 -3.26 14.17
N PRO A 713 4.83 -4.43 13.93
CA PRO A 713 4.89 -5.11 12.63
C PRO A 713 3.97 -4.43 11.61
N ARG A 714 4.31 -4.54 10.33
CA ARG A 714 3.50 -3.98 9.23
C ARG A 714 2.24 -4.83 9.02
N SER A 715 1.13 -4.21 8.60
CA SER A 715 -0.17 -4.89 8.35
C SER A 715 -0.02 -6.11 7.44
N ASN A 716 0.76 -5.98 6.36
CA ASN A 716 0.98 -7.04 5.38
C ASN A 716 1.72 -8.27 5.97
N ASP A 717 2.56 -8.06 6.98
CA ASP A 717 3.27 -9.16 7.65
C ASP A 717 2.32 -9.99 8.54
N TYR A 718 1.27 -9.37 9.10
CA TYR A 718 0.21 -10.08 9.83
C TYR A 718 -0.74 -10.83 8.90
N ARG A 719 -1.07 -10.21 7.76
CA ARG A 719 -1.93 -10.77 6.71
C ARG A 719 -1.39 -12.11 6.21
N GLU A 720 -0.18 -12.12 5.67
CA GLU A 720 0.45 -13.34 5.13
C GLU A 720 0.56 -14.44 6.18
N PHE A 721 0.92 -14.08 7.42
CA PHE A 721 1.13 -15.07 8.47
C PHE A 721 -0.18 -15.68 8.98
N ILE A 722 -1.23 -14.88 9.21
CA ILE A 722 -2.53 -15.39 9.68
C ILE A 722 -3.21 -16.21 8.58
N LEU A 723 -3.19 -15.74 7.34
CA LEU A 723 -3.73 -16.49 6.22
C LEU A 723 -2.95 -17.79 6.00
N GLY A 724 -1.62 -17.77 6.13
CA GLY A 724 -0.79 -18.97 6.13
C GLY A 724 -1.19 -19.99 7.21
N LEU A 725 -1.36 -19.53 8.46
CA LEU A 725 -1.81 -20.41 9.56
C LEU A 725 -3.19 -20.99 9.32
N ILE A 726 -4.12 -20.21 8.74
CA ILE A 726 -5.47 -20.69 8.39
C ILE A 726 -5.40 -21.73 7.27
N LEU A 727 -4.58 -21.50 6.23
CA LEU A 727 -4.37 -22.44 5.12
C LEU A 727 -3.74 -23.75 5.60
N GLU A 728 -2.79 -23.68 6.53
CA GLU A 728 -2.17 -24.84 7.20
C GLU A 728 -3.11 -25.52 8.22
N ARG A 729 -4.35 -25.04 8.39
CA ARG A 729 -5.35 -25.51 9.36
C ARG A 729 -4.92 -25.39 10.83
N ARG A 730 -3.96 -24.51 11.14
CA ARG A 730 -3.48 -24.22 12.51
C ARG A 730 -4.33 -23.13 13.18
N ILE A 731 -5.63 -23.40 13.29
CA ILE A 731 -6.64 -22.40 13.66
C ILE A 731 -6.48 -21.89 15.11
N CYS A 732 -6.00 -22.72 16.05
CA CYS A 732 -5.75 -22.28 17.44
C CYS A 732 -4.64 -21.21 17.51
N GLU A 733 -3.58 -21.35 16.72
CA GLU A 733 -2.48 -20.37 16.68
C GLU A 733 -2.91 -19.08 15.96
N ALA A 734 -3.73 -19.21 14.91
CA ALA A 734 -4.33 -18.06 14.25
C ALA A 734 -5.26 -17.29 15.20
N ARG A 735 -6.04 -17.99 16.05
CA ARG A 735 -6.84 -17.38 17.13
C ARG A 735 -5.96 -16.62 18.11
N ASP A 736 -4.96 -17.28 18.71
CA ASP A 736 -4.12 -16.68 19.75
C ASP A 736 -3.41 -15.41 19.23
N LEU A 737 -2.93 -15.46 17.99
CA LEU A 737 -2.35 -14.28 17.35
C LEU A 737 -3.40 -13.19 17.06
N GLY A 738 -4.58 -13.57 16.57
CA GLY A 738 -5.70 -12.65 16.35
C GLY A 738 -6.13 -11.94 17.63
N GLU A 739 -6.20 -12.64 18.77
CA GLU A 739 -6.53 -12.06 20.08
C GLU A 739 -5.46 -11.05 20.53
N VAL A 740 -4.19 -11.37 20.32
CA VAL A 740 -3.09 -10.45 20.63
C VAL A 740 -3.17 -9.19 19.76
N ILE A 741 -3.52 -9.32 18.48
CA ILE A 741 -3.67 -8.19 17.55
C ILE A 741 -4.83 -7.30 17.98
N VAL A 742 -6.00 -7.89 18.24
CA VAL A 742 -7.22 -7.19 18.63
C VAL A 742 -7.08 -6.53 20.00
N SER A 743 -6.51 -7.23 20.98
CA SER A 743 -6.27 -6.69 22.33
C SER A 743 -5.25 -5.57 22.35
N GLY A 744 -4.25 -5.63 21.45
CA GLY A 744 -3.26 -4.58 21.26
C GLY A 744 -3.71 -3.45 20.34
N ASN A 745 -4.92 -3.51 19.79
CA ASN A 745 -5.47 -2.55 18.84
C ASN A 745 -4.56 -2.31 17.61
N PHE A 746 -3.86 -3.36 17.16
CA PHE A 746 -2.96 -3.28 16.01
C PHE A 746 -3.74 -3.25 14.69
N PRO A 747 -3.22 -2.61 13.63
CA PRO A 747 -3.86 -2.57 12.33
C PRO A 747 -3.95 -3.99 11.73
N ILE A 748 -5.14 -4.35 11.29
CA ILE A 748 -5.46 -5.62 10.63
C ILE A 748 -6.42 -5.38 9.47
N GLU A 749 -6.25 -6.12 8.39
CA GLU A 749 -7.07 -6.02 7.18
C GLU A 749 -8.37 -6.81 7.30
N ASP A 750 -9.38 -6.38 6.55
CA ASP A 750 -10.75 -6.89 6.69
C ASP A 750 -10.88 -8.32 6.21
N ASP A 751 -10.15 -8.72 5.18
CA ASP A 751 -10.15 -10.09 4.69
C ASP A 751 -9.51 -11.05 5.71
N VAL A 752 -8.46 -10.62 6.41
CA VAL A 752 -7.84 -11.38 7.51
C VAL A 752 -8.81 -11.54 8.68
N LEU A 753 -9.49 -10.46 9.08
CA LEU A 753 -10.53 -10.51 10.13
C LEU A 753 -11.71 -11.40 9.71
N ASN A 754 -12.19 -11.28 8.47
CA ASN A 754 -13.26 -12.12 7.95
C ASN A 754 -12.87 -13.61 7.91
N ALA A 755 -11.62 -13.92 7.55
CA ALA A 755 -11.07 -15.26 7.55
C ALA A 755 -10.91 -15.83 8.96
N LEU A 756 -10.43 -15.02 9.91
CA LEU A 756 -10.34 -15.38 11.33
C LEU A 756 -11.72 -15.67 11.90
N ILE A 757 -12.70 -14.77 11.75
CA ILE A 757 -14.07 -14.96 12.26
C ILE A 757 -14.67 -16.25 11.68
N GLY A 758 -14.56 -16.43 10.35
CA GLY A 758 -15.10 -17.61 9.69
C GLY A 758 -14.44 -18.93 10.15
N SER A 759 -13.11 -18.95 10.28
CA SER A 759 -12.36 -20.17 10.61
C SER A 759 -12.40 -20.48 12.11
N VAL A 760 -12.16 -19.47 12.95
CA VAL A 760 -12.11 -19.62 14.42
C VAL A 760 -13.49 -19.95 14.99
N SER A 761 -14.58 -19.44 14.39
CA SER A 761 -15.95 -19.77 14.87
C SER A 761 -16.27 -21.26 14.88
N SER A 762 -15.56 -22.08 14.10
CA SER A 762 -15.73 -23.53 14.12
C SER A 762 -15.22 -24.20 15.40
N ILE A 763 -14.18 -23.64 16.03
CA ILE A 763 -13.52 -24.17 17.23
C ILE A 763 -13.93 -23.37 18.46
N ASP A 764 -13.85 -22.05 18.38
CA ASP A 764 -14.02 -21.12 19.49
C ASP A 764 -14.92 -19.95 19.07
N PRO A 765 -16.25 -20.09 19.21
CA PRO A 765 -17.20 -19.06 18.83
C PRO A 765 -17.03 -17.76 19.63
N ALA A 766 -16.56 -17.82 20.88
CA ALA A 766 -16.39 -16.64 21.72
C ALA A 766 -15.31 -15.70 21.19
N SER A 767 -14.14 -16.24 20.82
CA SER A 767 -13.06 -15.45 20.20
C SER A 767 -13.47 -14.93 18.82
N ALA A 768 -14.26 -15.69 18.06
CA ALA A 768 -14.81 -15.20 16.79
C ALA A 768 -15.75 -14.00 16.97
N ILE A 769 -16.59 -13.99 18.02
CA ILE A 769 -17.43 -12.85 18.38
C ILE A 769 -16.58 -11.66 18.85
N MET A 770 -15.48 -11.89 19.58
CA MET A 770 -14.53 -10.83 19.95
C MET A 770 -13.96 -10.14 18.70
N PHE A 771 -13.54 -10.90 17.70
CA PHE A 771 -13.03 -10.37 16.43
C PHE A 771 -14.10 -9.61 15.65
N LEU A 772 -15.34 -10.12 15.63
CA LEU A 772 -16.47 -9.43 15.02
C LEU A 772 -16.75 -8.09 15.72
N ASN A 773 -16.82 -8.07 17.04
CA ASN A 773 -17.07 -6.87 17.81
C ASN A 773 -15.94 -5.83 17.62
N PHE A 774 -14.69 -6.29 17.49
CA PHE A 774 -13.58 -5.40 17.14
C PHE A 774 -13.76 -4.80 15.74
N MET A 775 -14.11 -5.61 14.75
CA MET A 775 -14.39 -5.16 13.38
C MET A 775 -15.50 -4.10 13.36
N VAL A 776 -16.62 -4.36 14.05
CA VAL A 776 -17.76 -3.43 14.14
C VAL A 776 -17.38 -2.14 14.89
N ARG A 777 -16.65 -2.21 16.00
CA ARG A 777 -16.14 -1.02 16.72
C ARG A 777 -15.25 -0.13 15.86
N LYS A 778 -14.60 -0.69 14.84
CA LYS A 778 -13.78 0.06 13.87
C LYS A 778 -14.61 0.66 12.72
N GLY A 779 -15.93 0.53 12.75
CA GLY A 779 -16.83 0.99 11.69
C GLY A 779 -16.75 0.13 10.43
N ARG A 780 -16.27 -1.11 10.56
CA ARG A 780 -16.13 -2.07 9.45
C ARG A 780 -17.16 -3.19 9.63
N LEU A 781 -17.67 -3.72 8.53
CA LEU A 781 -18.76 -4.69 8.54
C LEU A 781 -18.31 -6.05 7.98
N PRO A 782 -18.77 -7.17 8.55
CA PRO A 782 -18.40 -8.50 8.08
C PRO A 782 -19.01 -8.80 6.70
N THR A 783 -18.38 -9.69 5.93
CA THR A 783 -19.00 -10.19 4.70
C THR A 783 -20.19 -11.10 5.00
N LEU A 784 -21.16 -11.20 4.08
CA LEU A 784 -22.31 -12.10 4.22
C LEU A 784 -21.88 -13.57 4.39
N LEU A 785 -20.79 -13.97 3.73
CA LEU A 785 -20.18 -15.30 3.87
C LEU A 785 -19.66 -15.53 5.29
N THR A 786 -18.92 -14.56 5.85
CA THR A 786 -18.43 -14.63 7.22
C THR A 786 -19.57 -14.71 8.22
N LEU A 787 -20.61 -13.89 8.06
CA LEU A 787 -21.80 -13.92 8.90
C LEU A 787 -22.54 -15.26 8.80
N SER A 788 -22.67 -15.81 7.59
CA SER A 788 -23.28 -17.13 7.35
C SER A 788 -22.52 -18.26 8.05
N ASN A 789 -21.19 -18.24 7.97
CA ASN A 789 -20.32 -19.21 8.62
C ASN A 789 -20.35 -19.11 10.14
N LEU A 790 -20.24 -17.89 10.67
CA LEU A 790 -20.36 -17.62 12.11
C LEU A 790 -21.73 -18.09 12.63
N SER A 791 -22.82 -17.71 11.97
CA SER A 791 -24.19 -18.07 12.36
C SER A 791 -24.40 -19.59 12.36
N ARG A 792 -23.90 -20.29 11.33
CA ARG A 792 -23.95 -21.76 11.25
C ARG A 792 -23.21 -22.41 12.41
N ASN A 793 -22.01 -21.94 12.72
CA ASN A 793 -21.19 -22.50 13.78
C ASN A 793 -21.76 -22.21 15.17
N LEU A 794 -22.29 -21.00 15.41
CA LEU A 794 -22.99 -20.65 16.66
C LEU A 794 -24.22 -21.53 16.88
N CYS A 795 -25.05 -21.73 15.84
CA CYS A 795 -26.20 -22.64 15.93
C CYS A 795 -25.76 -24.08 16.22
N LYS A 796 -24.67 -24.56 15.59
CA LYS A 796 -24.13 -25.91 15.82
C LYS A 796 -23.64 -26.10 17.27
N HIS A 797 -23.07 -25.06 17.87
CA HIS A 797 -22.60 -25.05 19.25
C HIS A 797 -23.69 -24.69 20.28
N GLY A 798 -24.95 -24.52 19.85
CA GLY A 798 -26.08 -24.16 20.72
C GLY A 798 -26.01 -22.74 21.30
N LYS A 799 -25.13 -21.89 20.79
CA LYS A 799 -24.88 -20.51 21.25
C LYS A 799 -25.84 -19.51 20.62
N VAL A 800 -27.13 -19.72 20.86
CA VAL A 800 -28.21 -18.96 20.23
C VAL A 800 -28.31 -17.54 20.79
N ASP A 801 -28.04 -17.34 22.08
CA ASP A 801 -28.14 -16.01 22.70
C ASP A 801 -27.00 -15.09 22.21
N GLU A 802 -25.78 -15.63 22.07
CA GLU A 802 -24.65 -14.96 21.44
C GLU A 802 -24.93 -14.59 19.97
N LEU A 803 -25.65 -15.45 19.22
CA LEU A 803 -26.10 -15.14 17.86
C LEU A 803 -27.07 -13.96 17.82
N LEU A 804 -27.96 -13.85 18.80
CA LEU A 804 -28.90 -12.73 18.92
C LEU A 804 -28.15 -11.42 19.20
N GLU A 805 -27.17 -11.44 20.09
CA GLU A 805 -26.30 -10.29 20.37
C GLU A 805 -25.57 -9.82 19.10
N VAL A 806 -25.01 -10.77 18.33
CA VAL A 806 -24.36 -10.48 17.04
C VAL A 806 -25.32 -9.77 16.09
N TYR A 807 -26.55 -10.27 15.92
CA TYR A 807 -27.53 -9.64 15.05
C TYR A 807 -28.01 -8.28 15.56
N GLN A 808 -28.16 -8.09 16.87
CA GLN A 808 -28.48 -6.78 17.46
C GLN A 808 -27.36 -5.75 17.23
N VAL A 809 -26.10 -6.15 17.43
CA VAL A 809 -24.93 -5.32 17.17
C VAL A 809 -24.90 -4.92 15.69
N LEU A 810 -25.10 -5.85 14.76
CA LEU A 810 -25.13 -5.55 13.33
C LEU A 810 -26.34 -4.70 12.93
N ALA A 811 -27.51 -4.93 13.51
CA ALA A 811 -28.72 -4.13 13.26
C ALA A 811 -28.56 -2.68 13.74
N SER A 812 -27.89 -2.45 14.88
CA SER A 812 -27.60 -1.10 15.39
C SER A 812 -26.62 -0.30 14.51
N HIS A 813 -25.90 -0.97 13.61
CA HIS A 813 -24.98 -0.37 12.63
C HIS A 813 -25.54 -0.38 11.20
N ASP A 814 -26.86 -0.53 11.05
CA ASP A 814 -27.56 -0.56 9.74
C ASP A 814 -27.00 -1.59 8.75
N TYR A 815 -26.51 -2.75 9.23
CA TYR A 815 -25.95 -3.80 8.36
C TYR A 815 -27.00 -4.42 7.42
N PHE A 816 -28.22 -4.63 7.93
CA PHE A 816 -29.29 -5.29 7.20
C PHE A 816 -30.04 -4.28 6.32
N LEU A 817 -29.56 -4.13 5.08
CA LEU A 817 -30.13 -3.21 4.07
C LEU A 817 -30.83 -3.94 2.93
N ASP A 818 -30.55 -5.24 2.74
CA ASP A 818 -30.99 -6.01 1.59
C ASP A 818 -31.75 -7.30 1.97
N MET A 819 -32.45 -7.87 1.00
CA MET A 819 -33.26 -9.07 1.20
C MET A 819 -32.41 -10.29 1.59
N GLU A 820 -31.18 -10.40 1.09
CA GLU A 820 -30.30 -11.55 1.35
C GLU A 820 -29.83 -11.61 2.80
N SER A 821 -29.42 -10.48 3.39
CA SER A 821 -29.02 -10.41 4.80
C SER A 821 -30.18 -10.71 5.75
N TYR A 822 -31.38 -10.20 5.45
CA TYR A 822 -32.60 -10.53 6.20
C TYR A 822 -33.01 -12.01 6.07
N ASN A 823 -32.92 -12.59 4.87
CA ASN A 823 -33.16 -14.03 4.65
C ASN A 823 -32.19 -14.89 5.45
N LEU A 824 -30.91 -14.49 5.53
CA LEU A 824 -29.89 -15.17 6.32
C LEU A 824 -30.27 -15.19 7.80
N MET A 825 -30.58 -14.01 8.35
CA MET A 825 -30.95 -13.85 9.75
C MET A 825 -32.17 -14.70 10.11
N VAL A 826 -33.25 -14.63 9.33
CA VAL A 826 -34.46 -15.44 9.59
C VAL A 826 -34.19 -16.93 9.42
N SER A 827 -33.43 -17.36 8.41
CA SER A 827 -33.09 -18.77 8.24
C SER A 827 -32.39 -19.35 9.47
N PHE A 828 -31.44 -18.63 10.06
CA PHE A 828 -30.71 -19.09 11.24
C PHE A 828 -31.53 -18.99 12.53
N LEU A 829 -32.28 -17.90 12.74
CA LEU A 829 -33.18 -17.78 13.90
C LEU A 829 -34.26 -18.85 13.92
N CYS A 830 -34.83 -19.17 12.76
CA CYS A 830 -35.77 -20.28 12.57
C CYS A 830 -35.15 -21.63 12.91
N LYS A 831 -33.93 -21.91 12.43
CA LYS A 831 -33.20 -23.15 12.75
C LYS A 831 -32.84 -23.26 14.23
N ALA A 832 -32.65 -22.14 14.91
CA ALA A 832 -32.38 -22.06 16.34
C ALA A 832 -33.64 -22.10 17.23
N GLY A 833 -34.84 -22.23 16.65
CA GLY A 833 -36.11 -22.29 17.39
C GLY A 833 -36.58 -20.96 17.97
N ARG A 834 -35.91 -19.83 17.67
CA ARG A 834 -36.27 -18.49 18.17
C ARG A 834 -37.34 -17.83 17.27
N VAL A 835 -38.45 -18.54 17.07
CA VAL A 835 -39.52 -18.16 16.13
C VAL A 835 -40.10 -16.78 16.42
N ARG A 836 -40.24 -16.41 17.70
CA ARG A 836 -40.75 -15.09 18.11
C ARG A 836 -39.87 -13.94 17.61
N VAL A 837 -38.55 -14.07 17.79
CA VAL A 837 -37.59 -13.04 17.34
C VAL A 837 -37.55 -12.99 15.81
N ALA A 838 -37.61 -14.16 15.14
CA ALA A 838 -37.71 -14.20 13.68
C ALA A 838 -38.97 -13.50 13.15
N TYR A 839 -40.09 -13.54 13.89
CA TYR A 839 -41.29 -12.77 13.55
C TYR A 839 -41.13 -11.26 13.78
N GLU A 840 -40.39 -10.84 14.80
CA GLU A 840 -40.05 -9.42 15.01
C GLU A 840 -39.20 -8.87 13.85
N VAL A 841 -38.26 -9.68 13.34
CA VAL A 841 -37.48 -9.36 12.13
C VAL A 841 -38.37 -9.15 10.90
N LEU A 842 -39.42 -9.96 10.71
CA LEU A 842 -40.40 -9.77 9.63
C LEU A 842 -41.04 -8.37 9.70
N GLN A 843 -41.42 -7.94 10.90
CA GLN A 843 -42.03 -6.62 11.10
C GLN A 843 -41.03 -5.49 10.88
N GLU A 844 -39.78 -5.66 11.33
CA GLU A 844 -38.71 -4.69 11.10
C GLU A 844 -38.43 -4.49 9.61
N MET A 845 -38.28 -5.60 8.86
CA MET A 845 -38.05 -5.58 7.41
C MET A 845 -39.15 -4.81 6.67
N ARG A 846 -40.42 -5.01 7.07
CA ARG A 846 -41.58 -4.28 6.52
C ARG A 846 -41.56 -2.79 6.87
N LYS A 847 -41.20 -2.42 8.09
CA LYS A 847 -41.06 -1.01 8.49
C LYS A 847 -40.01 -0.28 7.66
N LYS A 848 -38.96 -0.98 7.22
CA LYS A 848 -37.94 -0.45 6.30
C LYS A 848 -38.36 -0.46 4.82
N GLY A 849 -39.59 -0.86 4.51
CA GLY A 849 -40.13 -0.85 3.15
C GLY A 849 -39.69 -2.03 2.27
N LEU A 850 -39.11 -3.07 2.86
CA LEU A 850 -38.72 -4.28 2.13
C LEU A 850 -39.84 -5.33 2.18
N ALA A 851 -40.22 -5.87 1.01
CA ALA A 851 -41.25 -6.90 0.90
C ALA A 851 -40.65 -8.30 1.16
N PRO A 852 -41.14 -9.07 2.15
CA PRO A 852 -40.69 -10.44 2.39
C PRO A 852 -40.99 -11.34 1.19
N ASN A 853 -40.08 -12.27 0.87
CA ASN A 853 -40.26 -13.21 -0.24
C ASN A 853 -40.83 -14.57 0.23
N VAL A 854 -41.12 -15.46 -0.74
CA VAL A 854 -41.65 -16.81 -0.45
C VAL A 854 -40.73 -17.62 0.46
N PHE A 855 -39.40 -17.49 0.32
CA PHE A 855 -38.43 -18.19 1.16
C PHE A 855 -38.52 -17.76 2.63
N PHE A 856 -38.72 -16.46 2.87
CA PHE A 856 -38.84 -15.86 4.18
C PHE A 856 -40.05 -16.41 4.94
N TYR A 857 -41.23 -16.38 4.32
CA TYR A 857 -42.45 -16.96 4.91
C TYR A 857 -42.32 -18.46 5.13
N ASN A 858 -41.81 -19.20 4.15
CA ASN A 858 -41.62 -20.64 4.28
C ASN A 858 -40.70 -20.99 5.46
N SER A 859 -39.61 -20.27 5.64
CA SER A 859 -38.68 -20.47 6.76
C SER A 859 -39.37 -20.26 8.11
N LEU A 860 -40.18 -19.21 8.24
CA LEU A 860 -40.96 -18.92 9.46
C LEU A 860 -42.07 -19.95 9.70
N MET A 861 -42.84 -20.31 8.67
CA MET A 861 -43.91 -21.30 8.78
C MET A 861 -43.36 -22.67 9.14
N GLU A 862 -42.26 -23.11 8.52
CA GLU A 862 -41.62 -24.38 8.84
C GLU A 862 -41.15 -24.41 10.30
N ALA A 863 -40.55 -23.31 10.79
CA ALA A 863 -40.14 -23.21 12.19
C ALA A 863 -41.34 -23.19 13.14
N CYS A 864 -42.42 -22.48 12.82
CA CYS A 864 -43.67 -22.53 13.59
C CYS A 864 -44.23 -23.95 13.65
N CYS A 865 -44.28 -24.65 12.52
CA CYS A 865 -44.74 -26.03 12.45
C CYS A 865 -43.85 -26.99 13.25
N ARG A 866 -42.54 -26.73 13.33
CA ARG A 866 -41.59 -27.54 14.11
C ARG A 866 -41.79 -27.38 15.61
N GLU A 867 -42.07 -26.16 16.07
CA GLU A 867 -42.31 -25.82 17.47
C GLU A 867 -43.79 -25.98 17.90
N ASP A 868 -44.60 -26.73 17.14
CA ASP A 868 -46.04 -26.96 17.38
C ASP A 868 -46.92 -25.69 17.41
N LEU A 869 -46.44 -24.57 16.85
CA LEU A 869 -47.13 -23.28 16.75
C LEU A 869 -48.00 -23.19 15.48
N VAL A 870 -48.99 -24.08 15.35
CA VAL A 870 -49.84 -24.19 14.15
C VAL A 870 -50.69 -22.94 13.89
N ARG A 871 -51.26 -22.34 14.95
CA ARG A 871 -52.08 -21.12 14.82
C ARG A 871 -51.26 -19.94 14.25
N PRO A 872 -50.06 -19.62 14.77
CA PRO A 872 -49.15 -18.68 14.12
C PRO A 872 -48.79 -19.03 12.67
N ALA A 873 -48.57 -20.32 12.36
CA ALA A 873 -48.28 -20.75 10.99
C ALA A 873 -49.44 -20.44 10.02
N LYS A 874 -50.70 -20.69 10.43
CA LYS A 874 -51.88 -20.33 9.63
C LYS A 874 -52.02 -18.80 9.45
N ARG A 875 -51.69 -18.00 10.47
CA ARG A 875 -51.67 -16.53 10.32
C ARG A 875 -50.62 -16.05 9.33
N LEU A 876 -49.42 -16.64 9.37
CA LEU A 876 -48.34 -16.32 8.42
C LEU A 876 -48.74 -16.67 6.98
N TRP A 877 -49.49 -17.75 6.79
CA TRP A 877 -50.08 -18.11 5.51
C TRP A 877 -51.05 -17.02 5.01
N ASP A 878 -52.03 -16.63 5.82
CA ASP A 878 -52.97 -15.57 5.44
C ASP A 878 -52.25 -14.24 5.13
N GLU A 879 -51.26 -13.90 5.95
CA GLU A 879 -50.41 -12.72 5.81
C GLU A 879 -49.58 -12.73 4.52
N MET A 880 -49.08 -13.90 4.11
CA MET A 880 -48.35 -14.08 2.85
C MET A 880 -49.22 -13.70 1.65
N PHE A 881 -50.44 -14.23 1.56
CA PHE A 881 -51.35 -13.92 0.45
C PHE A 881 -51.87 -12.48 0.50
N ALA A 882 -52.15 -11.94 1.68
CA ALA A 882 -52.54 -10.54 1.84
C ALA A 882 -51.44 -9.57 1.37
N SER A 883 -50.17 -9.96 1.50
CA SER A 883 -49.02 -9.18 1.00
C SER A 883 -48.76 -9.32 -0.51
N GLY A 884 -49.56 -10.11 -1.24
CA GLY A 884 -49.39 -10.36 -2.67
C GLY A 884 -48.31 -11.40 -3.01
N CYS A 885 -47.75 -12.11 -2.03
CA CYS A 885 -46.84 -13.22 -2.27
C CYS A 885 -47.61 -14.50 -2.61
N THR A 886 -47.29 -15.12 -3.75
CA THR A 886 -47.91 -16.39 -4.18
C THR A 886 -47.17 -17.59 -3.57
N GLY A 887 -47.91 -18.46 -2.87
CA GLY A 887 -47.38 -19.73 -2.35
C GLY A 887 -46.83 -20.64 -3.45
N ASN A 888 -45.69 -21.28 -3.19
CA ASN A 888 -45.11 -22.32 -4.03
C ASN A 888 -45.39 -23.72 -3.46
N LEU A 889 -45.02 -24.79 -4.18
CA LEU A 889 -45.18 -26.19 -3.73
C LEU A 889 -44.73 -26.42 -2.27
N ASN A 890 -43.56 -25.89 -1.91
CA ASN A 890 -43.02 -26.03 -0.55
C ASN A 890 -43.92 -25.37 0.51
N THR A 891 -44.55 -24.23 0.17
CA THR A 891 -45.47 -23.50 1.06
C THR A 891 -46.65 -24.39 1.46
N TYR A 892 -47.27 -25.05 0.48
CA TYR A 892 -48.38 -25.98 0.69
C TYR A 892 -47.94 -27.22 1.47
N ASN A 893 -46.80 -27.81 1.10
CA ASN A 893 -46.27 -29.01 1.75
C ASN A 893 -45.96 -28.82 3.24
N ILE A 894 -45.50 -27.62 3.65
CA ILE A 894 -45.25 -27.31 5.07
C ILE A 894 -46.53 -27.46 5.90
N LEU A 895 -47.64 -26.84 5.45
CA LEU A 895 -48.90 -26.88 6.20
C LEU A 895 -49.63 -28.21 6.05
N ILE A 896 -49.72 -28.76 4.83
CA ILE A 896 -50.33 -30.07 4.58
C ILE A 896 -49.64 -31.13 5.43
N GLY A 897 -48.30 -31.17 5.41
CA GLY A 897 -47.54 -32.13 6.20
C GLY A 897 -47.73 -31.97 7.71
N LYS A 898 -47.85 -30.73 8.20
CA LYS A 898 -48.06 -30.49 9.64
C LYS A 898 -49.48 -30.84 10.08
N LEU A 899 -50.50 -30.46 9.32
CA LEU A 899 -51.91 -30.74 9.61
C LEU A 899 -52.20 -32.24 9.55
N SER A 900 -51.66 -32.95 8.56
CA SER A 900 -51.76 -34.41 8.47
C SER A 900 -51.16 -35.13 9.69
N LYS A 901 -50.07 -34.61 10.26
CA LYS A 901 -49.43 -35.18 11.47
C LYS A 901 -50.20 -34.92 12.76
N ILE A 902 -50.99 -33.84 12.83
CA ILE A 902 -51.79 -33.51 14.01
C ILE A 902 -53.16 -34.20 13.98
N GLY A 903 -53.56 -34.75 12.83
CA GLY A 903 -54.91 -35.30 12.64
C GLY A 903 -55.95 -34.22 12.33
N GLU A 904 -55.55 -33.10 11.71
CA GLU A 904 -56.47 -32.15 11.08
C GLU A 904 -56.53 -32.43 9.57
N VAL A 905 -56.78 -33.69 9.17
CA VAL A 905 -56.62 -34.10 7.77
C VAL A 905 -57.65 -33.45 6.84
N ASP A 906 -58.86 -33.15 7.32
CA ASP A 906 -59.87 -32.42 6.55
C ASP A 906 -59.35 -31.06 6.04
N GLU A 907 -58.60 -30.34 6.89
CA GLU A 907 -58.01 -29.05 6.53
C GLU A 907 -56.84 -29.24 5.55
N ALA A 908 -56.05 -30.31 5.72
CA ALA A 908 -54.99 -30.67 4.79
C ALA A 908 -55.55 -30.99 3.39
N LEU A 909 -56.71 -31.65 3.30
CA LEU A 909 -57.42 -31.92 2.06
C LEU A 909 -57.96 -30.66 1.39
N ARG A 910 -58.46 -29.68 2.16
CA ARG A 910 -58.86 -28.37 1.62
C ARG A 910 -57.67 -27.63 1.01
N LEU A 911 -56.53 -27.62 1.69
CA LEU A 911 -55.30 -27.03 1.16
C LEU A 911 -54.80 -27.74 -0.09
N PHE A 912 -54.90 -29.07 -0.15
CA PHE A 912 -54.59 -29.85 -1.35
C PHE A 912 -55.49 -29.49 -2.53
N GLN A 913 -56.78 -29.29 -2.31
CA GLN A 913 -57.68 -28.83 -3.36
C GLN A 913 -57.34 -27.41 -3.81
N HIS A 914 -57.10 -26.51 -2.85
CA HIS A 914 -56.71 -25.12 -3.15
C HIS A 914 -55.42 -25.05 -3.99
N MET A 915 -54.44 -25.91 -3.66
CA MET A 915 -53.19 -26.05 -4.40
C MET A 915 -53.43 -26.37 -5.88
N ARG A 916 -54.34 -27.30 -6.17
CA ARG A 916 -54.71 -27.69 -7.55
C ARG A 916 -55.47 -26.59 -8.27
N GLU A 917 -56.41 -25.92 -7.60
CA GLU A 917 -57.17 -24.78 -8.15
C GLU A 917 -56.26 -23.61 -8.52
N LYS A 918 -55.18 -23.39 -7.76
CA LYS A 918 -54.16 -22.38 -8.05
C LYS A 918 -53.11 -22.83 -9.07
N GLY A 919 -53.24 -24.04 -9.63
CA GLY A 919 -52.34 -24.57 -10.65
C GLY A 919 -50.98 -25.04 -10.12
N VAL A 920 -50.82 -25.21 -8.80
CA VAL A 920 -49.59 -25.78 -8.21
C VAL A 920 -49.71 -27.30 -8.22
N MET A 921 -48.81 -27.99 -8.92
CA MET A 921 -48.87 -29.45 -9.08
C MET A 921 -48.38 -30.18 -7.81
N PRO A 922 -49.19 -31.08 -7.21
CA PRO A 922 -48.77 -31.90 -6.07
C PRO A 922 -47.62 -32.86 -6.41
N ASP A 923 -46.68 -33.00 -5.47
CA ASP A 923 -45.52 -33.89 -5.60
C ASP A 923 -45.66 -35.17 -4.75
N ALA A 924 -44.67 -36.06 -4.83
CA ALA A 924 -44.66 -37.32 -4.08
C ALA A 924 -44.77 -37.08 -2.56
N THR A 925 -44.17 -36.00 -2.06
CA THR A 925 -44.23 -35.58 -0.65
C THR A 925 -45.66 -35.19 -0.25
N THR A 926 -46.34 -34.41 -1.09
CA THR A 926 -47.74 -33.99 -0.88
C THR A 926 -48.64 -35.20 -0.71
N TYR A 927 -48.60 -36.13 -1.68
CA TYR A 927 -49.44 -37.33 -1.65
C TYR A 927 -49.08 -38.25 -0.48
N THR A 928 -47.78 -38.49 -0.25
CA THR A 928 -47.34 -39.38 0.84
C THR A 928 -47.79 -38.87 2.21
N THR A 929 -47.66 -37.57 2.47
CA THR A 929 -48.06 -36.98 3.76
C THR A 929 -49.57 -36.99 3.99
N LEU A 930 -50.37 -36.78 2.94
CA LEU A 930 -51.84 -36.93 3.01
C LEU A 930 -52.25 -38.39 3.23
N LEU A 931 -51.64 -39.32 2.50
CA LEU A 931 -51.91 -40.75 2.66
C LEU A 931 -51.53 -41.23 4.07
N GLU A 932 -50.41 -40.78 4.61
CA GLU A 932 -50.01 -41.08 5.99
C GLU A 932 -51.04 -40.55 7.00
N GLY A 933 -51.45 -39.28 6.89
CA GLY A 933 -52.46 -38.68 7.77
C GLY A 933 -53.82 -39.40 7.70
N LEU A 934 -54.32 -39.68 6.49
CA LEU A 934 -55.58 -40.41 6.29
C LEU A 934 -55.52 -41.83 6.85
N CYS A 935 -54.38 -42.52 6.70
CA CYS A 935 -54.17 -43.83 7.32
C CYS A 935 -54.13 -43.74 8.86
N GLN A 936 -53.63 -42.64 9.42
CA GLN A 936 -53.59 -42.43 10.87
C GLN A 936 -55.00 -42.28 11.46
N GLU A 937 -55.88 -41.54 10.79
CA GLU A 937 -57.31 -41.36 11.15
C GLU A 937 -58.21 -42.54 10.78
N SER A 938 -57.67 -43.59 10.14
CA SER A 938 -58.42 -44.75 9.65
C SER A 938 -59.46 -44.44 8.54
N ASN A 939 -59.28 -43.34 7.81
CA ASN A 939 -60.13 -42.97 6.67
C ASN A 939 -59.55 -43.52 5.36
N PHE A 940 -59.65 -44.85 5.18
CA PHE A 940 -58.99 -45.56 4.09
C PHE A 940 -59.64 -45.32 2.72
N GLU A 941 -60.95 -45.07 2.66
CA GLU A 941 -61.66 -44.78 1.40
C GLU A 941 -61.16 -43.47 0.78
N SER A 942 -61.01 -42.44 1.61
CA SER A 942 -60.46 -41.15 1.17
C SER A 942 -58.97 -41.28 0.80
N ALA A 943 -58.22 -42.13 1.50
CA ALA A 943 -56.82 -42.42 1.15
C ALA A 943 -56.69 -43.05 -0.25
N ILE A 944 -57.55 -44.02 -0.57
CA ILE A 944 -57.58 -44.63 -1.91
C ILE A 944 -57.98 -43.59 -2.97
N ALA A 945 -58.97 -42.74 -2.68
CA ALA A 945 -59.37 -41.68 -3.61
C ALA A 945 -58.24 -40.68 -3.89
N ILE A 946 -57.44 -40.31 -2.87
CA ILE A 946 -56.27 -39.45 -3.02
C ILE A 946 -55.14 -40.16 -3.79
N PHE A 947 -54.93 -41.44 -3.55
CA PHE A 947 -53.98 -42.24 -4.34
C PHE A 947 -54.39 -42.31 -5.81
N ASN A 948 -55.67 -42.52 -6.12
CA ASN A 948 -56.16 -42.53 -7.51
C ASN A 948 -55.96 -41.17 -8.20
N LYS A 949 -56.08 -40.05 -7.48
CA LYS A 949 -55.72 -38.73 -8.03
C LYS A 949 -54.24 -38.61 -8.40
N SER A 950 -53.34 -39.30 -7.70
CA SER A 950 -51.92 -39.37 -8.08
C SER A 950 -51.72 -40.16 -9.39
N VAL A 951 -52.51 -41.21 -9.60
CA VAL A 951 -52.52 -42.02 -10.82
C VAL A 951 -53.04 -41.21 -12.01
N GLU A 952 -54.11 -40.44 -11.82
CA GLU A 952 -54.65 -39.52 -12.83
C GLU A 952 -53.64 -38.44 -13.24
N GLN A 953 -52.78 -38.01 -12.32
CA GLN A 953 -51.78 -36.98 -12.56
C GLN A 953 -50.56 -37.52 -13.31
N ASP A 954 -49.92 -38.57 -12.79
CA ASP A 954 -48.72 -39.18 -13.37
C ASP A 954 -48.53 -40.62 -12.85
N VAL A 955 -48.41 -41.57 -13.78
CA VAL A 955 -48.18 -42.99 -13.49
C VAL A 955 -46.86 -43.20 -12.73
N MET A 956 -45.80 -42.44 -13.05
CA MET A 956 -44.50 -42.57 -12.39
C MET A 956 -44.54 -42.06 -10.95
N LEU A 957 -45.27 -40.96 -10.71
CA LEU A 957 -45.55 -40.45 -9.38
C LEU A 957 -46.29 -41.49 -8.52
N ALA A 958 -47.35 -42.08 -9.06
CA ALA A 958 -48.14 -43.11 -8.37
C ALA A 958 -47.30 -44.35 -8.01
N GLN A 959 -46.44 -44.82 -8.92
CA GLN A 959 -45.50 -45.91 -8.64
C GLN A 959 -44.56 -45.59 -7.46
N SER A 960 -44.03 -44.36 -7.41
CA SER A 960 -43.07 -43.94 -6.38
C SER A 960 -43.67 -43.93 -4.97
N ILE A 961 -44.96 -43.59 -4.84
CA ILE A 961 -45.65 -43.49 -3.55
C ILE A 961 -46.40 -44.77 -3.16
N LEU A 962 -46.72 -45.66 -4.10
CA LEU A 962 -47.50 -46.89 -3.88
C LEU A 962 -46.89 -47.77 -2.78
N ARG A 963 -45.58 -47.99 -2.81
CA ARG A 963 -44.88 -48.76 -1.78
C ARG A 963 -45.09 -48.16 -0.40
N THR A 964 -44.92 -46.84 -0.29
CA THR A 964 -45.07 -46.12 0.98
C THR A 964 -46.50 -46.20 1.48
N PHE A 965 -47.49 -46.08 0.60
CA PHE A 965 -48.91 -46.20 0.97
C PHE A 965 -49.24 -47.60 1.51
N VAL A 966 -48.76 -48.67 0.85
CA VAL A 966 -48.94 -50.05 1.31
C VAL A 966 -48.31 -50.26 2.69
N ILE A 967 -47.12 -49.70 2.95
CA ILE A 967 -46.49 -49.75 4.29
C ILE A 967 -47.41 -49.13 5.35
N HIS A 968 -48.01 -47.97 5.07
CA HIS A 968 -48.89 -47.28 6.02
C HIS A 968 -50.18 -48.07 6.32
N LEU A 969 -50.80 -48.67 5.28
CA LEU A 969 -51.96 -49.56 5.45
C LEU A 969 -51.61 -50.80 6.28
N CYS A 970 -50.46 -51.43 5.99
CA CYS A 970 -49.98 -52.60 6.73
C CYS A 970 -49.69 -52.29 8.21
N ARG A 971 -49.08 -51.15 8.51
CA ARG A 971 -48.82 -50.71 9.91
C ARG A 971 -50.10 -50.56 10.73
N LYS A 972 -51.23 -50.26 10.08
CA LYS A 972 -52.55 -50.16 10.71
C LYS A 972 -53.34 -51.47 10.72
N GLY A 973 -52.74 -52.57 10.25
CA GLY A 973 -53.36 -53.89 10.20
C GLY A 973 -54.40 -54.08 9.09
N GLN A 974 -54.52 -53.12 8.16
CA GLN A 974 -55.52 -53.16 7.08
C GLN A 974 -55.01 -53.91 5.85
N PHE A 975 -54.65 -55.18 6.03
CA PHE A 975 -54.08 -56.00 4.96
C PHE A 975 -55.07 -56.29 3.84
N HIS A 976 -56.37 -56.39 4.15
CA HIS A 976 -57.39 -56.62 3.14
C HIS A 976 -57.53 -55.42 2.18
N VAL A 977 -57.51 -54.20 2.73
CA VAL A 977 -57.56 -52.97 1.95
C VAL A 977 -56.30 -52.81 1.08
N ALA A 978 -55.12 -53.12 1.64
CA ALA A 978 -53.86 -53.09 0.89
C ALA A 978 -53.80 -54.13 -0.25
N SER A 979 -54.28 -55.35 0.00
CA SER A 979 -54.40 -56.40 -1.02
C SER A 979 -55.38 -55.98 -2.12
N LYS A 980 -56.57 -55.49 -1.75
CA LYS A 980 -57.59 -55.01 -2.71
C LYS A 980 -57.09 -53.85 -3.56
N LEU A 981 -56.32 -52.92 -2.98
CA LEU A 981 -55.68 -51.83 -3.70
C LEU A 981 -54.70 -52.37 -4.74
N LEU A 982 -53.76 -53.24 -4.34
CA LEU A 982 -52.78 -53.82 -5.27
C LEU A 982 -53.43 -54.66 -6.38
N CYS A 983 -54.50 -55.40 -6.06
CA CYS A 983 -55.21 -56.20 -7.05
C CYS A 983 -56.04 -55.36 -8.03
N GLY A 984 -56.40 -54.13 -7.68
CA GLY A 984 -57.20 -53.22 -8.50
C GLY A 984 -56.40 -52.28 -9.41
N LEU A 985 -55.06 -52.30 -9.35
CA LEU A 985 -54.19 -51.42 -10.14
C LEU A 985 -53.77 -52.08 -11.46
N THR A 986 -53.56 -51.27 -12.51
CA THR A 986 -53.08 -51.75 -13.82
C THR A 986 -51.63 -52.23 -13.73
N SER A 987 -51.22 -53.13 -14.63
CA SER A 987 -49.87 -53.71 -14.69
C SER A 987 -48.76 -52.66 -14.73
N ASP A 988 -49.05 -51.49 -15.29
CA ASP A 988 -48.11 -50.38 -15.44
C ASP A 988 -47.84 -49.64 -14.13
N ILE A 989 -48.69 -49.77 -13.10
CA ILE A 989 -48.51 -49.11 -11.78
C ILE A 989 -47.99 -50.12 -10.74
N THR A 990 -48.28 -51.41 -10.93
CA THR A 990 -47.93 -52.47 -9.98
C THR A 990 -46.42 -52.64 -9.86
N SER A 991 -45.87 -52.31 -8.68
CA SER A 991 -44.47 -52.56 -8.36
C SER A 991 -44.31 -53.89 -7.61
N SER A 992 -43.39 -54.73 -8.09
CA SER A 992 -42.95 -55.93 -7.38
C SER A 992 -42.51 -55.65 -5.93
N ASP A 993 -42.03 -54.43 -5.64
CA ASP A 993 -41.68 -53.99 -4.29
C ASP A 993 -42.90 -53.85 -3.37
N ALA A 994 -44.01 -53.31 -3.88
CA ALA A 994 -45.20 -53.09 -3.07
C ALA A 994 -45.88 -54.42 -2.69
N HIS A 995 -45.92 -55.38 -3.61
CA HIS A 995 -46.38 -56.75 -3.34
C HIS A 995 -45.46 -57.47 -2.33
N ALA A 996 -44.15 -57.37 -2.48
CA ALA A 996 -43.20 -57.96 -1.55
C ALA A 996 -43.32 -57.37 -0.14
N VAL A 997 -43.54 -56.06 -0.02
CA VAL A 997 -43.77 -55.37 1.26
C VAL A 997 -45.06 -55.85 1.94
N LEU A 998 -46.18 -55.96 1.21
CA LEU A 998 -47.44 -56.49 1.77
C LEU A 998 -47.27 -57.91 2.30
N LEU A 999 -46.63 -58.78 1.51
CA LEU A 999 -46.38 -60.17 1.88
C LEU A 999 -45.45 -60.29 3.10
N LYS A 1000 -44.42 -59.46 3.18
CA LYS A 1000 -43.57 -59.37 4.36
C LYS A 1000 -44.38 -58.96 5.60
N CYS A 1001 -45.20 -57.91 5.51
CA CYS A 1001 -46.01 -57.47 6.65
C CYS A 1001 -47.06 -58.51 7.07
N LEU A 1002 -47.65 -59.25 6.14
CA LEU A 1002 -48.58 -60.35 6.43
C LEU A 1002 -47.88 -61.52 7.14
N ALA A 1003 -46.66 -61.86 6.72
CA ALA A 1003 -45.85 -62.87 7.40
C ALA A 1003 -45.48 -62.45 8.83
N ASP A 1004 -45.06 -61.20 9.02
CA ASP A 1004 -44.74 -60.63 10.34
C ASP A 1004 -45.98 -60.63 11.28
N ALA A 1005 -47.18 -60.47 10.70
CA ALA A 1005 -48.47 -60.52 11.39
C ALA A 1005 -49.07 -61.95 11.58
N LYS A 1006 -48.39 -63.01 11.09
CA LYS A 1006 -48.85 -64.41 11.10
C LYS A 1006 -50.12 -64.72 10.28
N GLU A 1007 -50.51 -63.83 9.38
CA GLU A 1007 -51.65 -63.99 8.47
C GLU A 1007 -51.27 -64.78 7.21
N ILE A 1008 -50.62 -65.95 7.39
CA ILE A 1008 -50.00 -66.73 6.31
C ILE A 1008 -51.03 -67.22 5.29
N GLN A 1009 -52.23 -67.60 5.73
CA GLN A 1009 -53.30 -68.03 4.81
C GLN A 1009 -53.78 -66.90 3.88
N PHE A 1010 -53.80 -65.67 4.38
CA PHE A 1010 -54.17 -64.50 3.58
C PHE A 1010 -53.06 -64.12 2.59
N ALA A 1011 -51.79 -64.23 3.03
CA ALA A 1011 -50.63 -64.06 2.16
C ALA A 1011 -50.64 -65.06 1.00
N ILE A 1012 -50.96 -66.33 1.26
CA ILE A 1012 -51.08 -67.38 0.23
C ILE A 1012 -52.15 -67.03 -0.80
N LYS A 1013 -53.32 -66.52 -0.37
CA LYS A 1013 -54.39 -66.08 -1.29
C LYS A 1013 -53.94 -64.93 -2.20
N HIS A 1014 -53.20 -63.96 -1.65
CA HIS A 1014 -52.65 -62.84 -2.43
C HIS A 1014 -51.59 -63.32 -3.44
N ILE A 1015 -50.76 -64.30 -3.04
CA ILE A 1015 -49.76 -64.94 -3.93
C ILE A 1015 -50.44 -65.70 -5.07
N ASP A 1016 -51.50 -66.46 -4.78
CA ASP A 1016 -52.26 -67.20 -5.80
C ASP A 1016 -52.83 -66.23 -6.86
N TRP A 1017 -53.32 -65.06 -6.45
CA TRP A 1017 -53.77 -63.99 -7.37
C TRP A 1017 -52.64 -63.36 -8.20
N VAL A 1018 -51.49 -63.04 -7.58
CA VAL A 1018 -50.32 -62.47 -8.29
C VAL A 1018 -49.79 -63.46 -9.33
N ARG A 1019 -49.83 -64.76 -9.05
CA ARG A 1019 -49.45 -65.82 -9.98
C ARG A 1019 -50.38 -65.88 -11.20
N GLU A 1020 -51.69 -65.79 -10.98
CA GLU A 1020 -52.69 -65.82 -12.06
C GLU A 1020 -52.62 -64.58 -12.95
N THR A 1021 -52.26 -63.42 -12.38
CA THR A 1021 -52.25 -62.13 -13.08
C THR A 1021 -50.92 -61.82 -13.77
N SER A 1022 -49.78 -62.20 -13.18
CA SER A 1022 -48.44 -61.89 -13.72
C SER A 1022 -47.34 -62.86 -13.21
N PRO A 1023 -47.08 -63.98 -13.91
CA PRO A 1023 -46.08 -64.98 -13.50
C PRO A 1023 -44.64 -64.43 -13.41
N SER A 1024 -44.27 -63.48 -14.26
CA SER A 1024 -42.94 -62.86 -14.28
C SER A 1024 -42.65 -61.99 -13.04
N MET A 1025 -43.69 -61.39 -12.44
CA MET A 1025 -43.56 -60.58 -11.23
C MET A 1025 -43.30 -61.46 -9.98
N LEU A 1026 -43.80 -62.68 -9.99
CA LEU A 1026 -43.69 -63.63 -8.88
C LEU A 1026 -42.24 -63.99 -8.56
N GLN A 1027 -41.40 -64.21 -9.59
CA GLN A 1027 -39.97 -64.48 -9.41
C GLN A 1027 -39.22 -63.28 -8.82
N ALA A 1028 -39.57 -62.06 -9.24
CA ALA A 1028 -38.99 -60.84 -8.70
C ALA A 1028 -39.38 -60.60 -7.23
N ILE A 1029 -40.63 -60.90 -6.87
CA ILE A 1029 -41.13 -60.85 -5.49
C ILE A 1029 -40.40 -61.90 -4.63
N TYR A 1030 -40.24 -63.13 -5.13
CA TYR A 1030 -39.51 -64.20 -4.43
C TYR A 1030 -38.08 -63.78 -4.09
N ASN A 1031 -37.32 -63.31 -5.08
CA ASN A 1031 -35.93 -62.85 -4.87
C ASN A 1031 -35.85 -61.71 -3.85
N LYS A 1032 -36.83 -60.79 -3.84
CA LYS A 1032 -36.89 -59.67 -2.87
C LYS A 1032 -37.30 -60.11 -1.47
N LEU A 1033 -38.19 -61.10 -1.33
CA LEU A 1033 -38.55 -61.69 -0.05
C LEU A 1033 -37.37 -62.45 0.57
N VAL A 1034 -36.63 -63.23 -0.25
CA VAL A 1034 -35.38 -63.90 0.17
C VAL A 1034 -34.35 -62.87 0.63
N ALA A 1035 -34.12 -61.79 -0.12
CA ALA A 1035 -33.22 -60.71 0.28
C ALA A 1035 -33.65 -60.00 1.58
N SER A 1036 -34.95 -60.05 1.93
CA SER A 1036 -35.49 -59.41 3.13
C SER A 1036 -35.35 -60.24 4.41
N LEU A 1037 -34.96 -61.53 4.32
CA LEU A 1037 -34.74 -62.44 5.47
C LEU A 1037 -33.67 -61.92 6.44
N SER A 1038 -32.64 -61.26 5.93
CA SER A 1038 -31.57 -60.65 6.74
C SER A 1038 -32.01 -59.42 7.56
N SER A 1039 -33.17 -58.84 7.24
CA SER A 1039 -33.67 -57.58 7.79
C SER A 1039 -34.96 -57.71 8.61
N THR A 1040 -35.47 -58.92 8.80
CA THR A 1040 -36.75 -59.13 9.49
C THR A 1040 -36.58 -59.44 10.97
N SER A 1041 -37.57 -59.05 11.78
CA SER A 1041 -37.60 -59.33 13.21
C SER A 1041 -38.03 -60.77 13.52
N ARG A 1042 -38.58 -61.50 12.54
CA ARG A 1042 -39.10 -62.88 12.68
C ARG A 1042 -38.85 -63.72 11.40
N PRO A 1043 -37.65 -64.31 11.24
CA PRO A 1043 -37.29 -65.03 10.00
C PRO A 1043 -38.16 -66.27 9.75
N ASP A 1044 -38.51 -67.02 10.80
CA ASP A 1044 -39.25 -68.29 10.70
C ASP A 1044 -40.60 -68.17 9.99
N SER A 1045 -41.31 -67.05 10.16
CA SER A 1045 -42.63 -66.83 9.53
C SER A 1045 -42.51 -66.44 8.05
N VAL A 1046 -41.41 -65.79 7.67
CA VAL A 1046 -41.09 -65.47 6.28
C VAL A 1046 -40.57 -66.71 5.54
N GLU A 1047 -39.80 -67.57 6.22
CA GLU A 1047 -39.39 -68.88 5.70
C GLU A 1047 -40.58 -69.80 5.42
N GLN A 1048 -41.57 -69.85 6.32
CA GLN A 1048 -42.82 -70.59 6.09
C GLN A 1048 -43.59 -70.08 4.86
N LEU A 1049 -43.59 -68.76 4.63
CA LEU A 1049 -44.18 -68.16 3.43
C LEU A 1049 -43.38 -68.51 2.17
N LEU A 1050 -42.05 -68.47 2.23
CA LEU A 1050 -41.16 -68.84 1.12
C LEU A 1050 -41.30 -70.32 0.75
N GLN A 1051 -41.39 -71.22 1.74
CA GLN A 1051 -41.69 -72.63 1.53
C GLN A 1051 -43.06 -72.83 0.87
N ALA A 1052 -44.10 -72.09 1.29
CA ALA A 1052 -45.41 -72.14 0.66
C ALA A 1052 -45.40 -71.63 -0.79
N ILE A 1053 -44.58 -70.61 -1.10
CA ILE A 1053 -44.35 -70.12 -2.46
C ILE A 1053 -43.59 -71.18 -3.29
N GLN A 1054 -42.56 -71.81 -2.72
CA GLN A 1054 -41.69 -72.79 -3.39
C GLN A 1054 -42.43 -74.09 -3.71
N VAL A 1055 -43.21 -74.63 -2.76
CA VAL A 1055 -44.07 -75.83 -2.93
C VAL A 1055 -45.15 -75.61 -4.00
N LYS A 1056 -45.63 -74.38 -4.18
CA LYS A 1056 -46.68 -74.05 -5.17
C LYS A 1056 -46.16 -73.58 -6.54
N CYS A 1057 -44.88 -73.22 -6.68
CA CYS A 1057 -44.37 -72.57 -7.90
C CYS A 1057 -43.22 -73.31 -8.63
N LEU A 1058 -42.50 -74.24 -7.99
CA LEU A 1058 -41.39 -74.96 -8.62
C LEU A 1058 -41.41 -76.45 -8.24
N PRO A 1059 -42.01 -77.34 -9.05
CA PRO A 1059 -41.86 -78.79 -8.85
C PRO A 1059 -40.43 -79.29 -9.13
N ASN A 1060 -39.59 -78.51 -9.84
CA ASN A 1060 -38.27 -78.94 -10.30
C ASN A 1060 -37.22 -77.86 -10.01
N CYS A 1061 -36.62 -77.89 -8.81
CA CYS A 1061 -35.27 -77.38 -8.53
C CYS A 1061 -34.89 -77.74 -7.09
N THR A 1062 -34.75 -79.04 -6.83
CA THR A 1062 -33.99 -79.54 -5.69
C THR A 1062 -32.58 -79.87 -6.19
N GLU A 1063 -31.65 -78.92 -6.08
CA GLU A 1063 -30.23 -79.17 -5.84
C GLU A 1063 -29.48 -77.83 -5.77
N ALA A 1064 -28.51 -77.77 -4.85
CA ALA A 1064 -27.69 -76.63 -4.46
C ALA A 1064 -28.34 -75.63 -3.48
N TYR A 1065 -28.04 -75.81 -2.19
CA TYR A 1065 -27.49 -74.82 -1.25
C TYR A 1065 -27.65 -75.30 0.20
N THR A 1066 -26.89 -76.34 0.56
CA THR A 1066 -26.39 -76.55 1.91
C THR A 1066 -24.99 -75.92 2.00
N SER A 1067 -24.93 -74.65 2.41
CA SER A 1067 -23.82 -74.07 3.22
C SER A 1067 -24.09 -72.59 3.46
N TYR A 1068 -24.55 -72.24 4.65
CA TYR A 1068 -23.89 -71.35 5.60
C TYR A 1068 -24.71 -71.28 6.89
#